data_AF-A0A173T6S6-F1
#
_entry.id   AF-A0A173T6S6-F1
#
_cell.length_a   1.000
_cell.length_b   1.000
_cell.length_c   1.000
_cell.angle_alpha   90.00
_cell.angle_beta   90.00
_cell.angle_gamma   90.00
#
_symmetry.space_group_name_H-M   'P 1'
#
loop_
_entity.id
_entity.type
_entity.pdbx_description
1 polymer ?
#
loop_
_entity_poly.entity_id
_entity_poly.type
_entity_poly.pdbx_seq_one_letter_code
_entity_poly.pdbx_strand_id
1 'polypeptide(L)'
;MEYTLLILLLLIMIWINLRNKISKSQEKTEELSKEIAALRKRLENSPKVADEVKEPEPETLKEPEVFVQPEPVRAIVEPARNLQPRKERKPVNYEKYIGENLFGKIGILILVLGMGLFVKYAIDKEWINETLRTILGFGMGGLLLFVAWRLKDSYRTFSSLLAGGAFAIFYVTVAIAYHYYGLFSQTVAFILLVLFTGFMSSLSILYNRRELAIIALVGGFIAPFLVGSGDGSYWVLFTYVMILDLGMFGLSIYKKWGELPVICFALTWIVFAGYTYAADLDLMGSVQLTHLLIFSIAFYLIFLLSVASIVRINIRGINQYLLGVIGLNNFVFLFFALCLLQNMELERNYKGLVTLFVAAINFALFFWIKRKGEPFTFLMHTLLGIALTFVSVTIPIQLEGTFITLFWASEVMIILWFYSRFRLRVYEIFAWVLPALTLGSYGMDVFHGWMEARYGDSSLFINGLFATGIFTGLSYWVDAWLVRPTRISTKGPFLTGCVVLYIAFVFDFYSYVDPSIVSFSYIETFTVAVLFAANVLLGKSYLPVSRNAGGYGLLLGLSLSLFGGMSLWVGYDDLFIPRFLLWVSLLLIGGHIFVLGRYYYKAFDAREKRTHGMTLYICLLSTILLAVGTNNLLNQLGLPDELSAGFSISLSLAGFMQMAVGMRLHLKVVRMISLATFSIVLLKLVMVDLWLLPTIGKVVVFIILGVILLILSFLYQKLKTVLFDDSL
;
A
#
# COMPACT_ATOMS: atom_id res chain seq x y z
N MET A 1 12.71 -4.99 12.99
CA MET A 1 11.77 -5.45 11.95
C MET A 1 11.07 -4.31 11.21
N GLU A 2 10.56 -3.26 11.87
CA GLU A 2 9.80 -2.20 11.18
C GLU A 2 10.62 -1.38 10.17
N TYR A 3 11.90 -1.12 10.46
CA TYR A 3 12.76 -0.30 9.59
C TYR A 3 13.12 -0.96 8.25
N THR A 4 13.23 -2.29 8.20
CA THR A 4 13.62 -3.01 6.97
C THR A 4 12.48 -3.12 5.98
N LEU A 5 11.25 -3.34 6.45
CA LEU A 5 10.06 -3.32 5.60
C LEU A 5 9.83 -1.91 5.01
N LEU A 6 10.08 -0.87 5.81
CA LEU A 6 10.01 0.52 5.38
C LEU A 6 11.08 0.87 4.35
N ILE A 7 12.30 0.35 4.50
CA ILE A 7 13.38 0.49 3.51
C ILE A 7 13.04 -0.27 2.22
N LEU A 8 12.49 -1.48 2.30
CA LEU A 8 12.10 -2.27 1.13
C LEU A 8 10.96 -1.59 0.35
N LEU A 9 9.95 -1.07 1.06
CA LEU A 9 8.86 -0.27 0.47
C LEU A 9 9.35 1.04 -0.13
N LEU A 10 10.31 1.73 0.52
CA LEU A 10 10.95 2.92 -0.02
C LEU A 10 11.74 2.60 -1.30
N LEU A 11 12.48 1.49 -1.33
CA LEU A 11 13.22 1.04 -2.52
C LEU A 11 12.27 0.72 -3.68
N ILE A 12 11.16 0.03 -3.41
CA ILE A 12 10.11 -0.26 -4.41
C ILE A 12 9.47 1.05 -4.91
N MET A 13 9.13 1.97 -4.02
CA MET A 13 8.49 3.24 -4.37
C MET A 13 9.43 4.15 -5.17
N ILE A 14 10.72 4.20 -4.80
CA ILE A 14 11.77 4.90 -5.56
C ILE A 14 11.94 4.26 -6.94
N TRP A 15 11.93 2.92 -7.03
CA TRP A 15 12.01 2.19 -8.31
C TRP A 15 10.82 2.48 -9.23
N ILE A 16 9.58 2.46 -8.70
CA ILE A 16 8.37 2.81 -9.46
C ILE A 16 8.46 4.23 -10.01
N ASN A 17 8.92 5.18 -9.18
CA ASN A 17 9.03 6.59 -9.57
C ASN A 17 10.13 6.78 -10.64
N LEU A 18 11.28 6.11 -10.50
CA LEU A 18 12.34 6.12 -11.51
C LEU A 18 11.87 5.51 -12.83
N ARG A 19 11.18 4.36 -12.78
CA ARG A 19 10.63 3.69 -13.97
C ARG A 19 9.65 4.60 -14.72
N ASN A 20 8.75 5.26 -14.00
CA ASN A 20 7.77 6.19 -14.59
C ASN A 20 8.43 7.44 -15.21
N LYS A 21 9.55 7.89 -14.64
CA LYS A 21 10.28 9.05 -15.16
C LYS A 21 11.09 8.68 -16.41
N ILE A 22 11.64 7.48 -16.44
CA ILE A 22 12.38 6.94 -17.59
C ILE A 22 11.41 6.66 -18.75
N SER A 23 10.25 6.05 -18.50
CA SER A 23 9.26 5.78 -19.55
C SER A 23 8.76 7.04 -20.24
N LYS A 24 8.42 8.08 -19.47
CA LYS A 24 8.04 9.40 -20.02
C LYS A 24 9.15 10.05 -20.84
N SER A 25 10.41 9.84 -20.46
CA SER A 25 11.55 10.34 -21.23
C SER A 25 11.74 9.58 -22.54
N GLN A 26 11.49 8.27 -22.55
CA GLN A 26 11.59 7.44 -23.75
C GLN A 26 10.49 7.76 -24.76
N GLU A 27 9.25 7.94 -24.30
CA GLU A 27 8.11 8.32 -25.13
C GLU A 27 8.36 9.66 -25.84
N LYS A 28 8.91 10.65 -25.11
CA LYS A 28 9.26 11.95 -25.68
C LYS A 28 10.39 11.86 -26.71
N THR A 29 11.39 10.99 -26.52
CA THR A 29 12.46 10.78 -27.52
C THR A 29 11.96 10.08 -28.78
N GLU A 30 10.99 9.17 -28.64
CA GLU A 30 10.39 8.47 -29.76
C GLU A 30 9.53 9.43 -30.59
N GLU A 31 8.77 10.30 -29.93
CA GLU A 31 7.97 11.37 -30.56
C GLU A 31 8.86 12.35 -31.35
N LEU A 32 9.91 12.87 -30.72
CA LEU A 32 10.90 13.74 -31.37
C LEU A 32 11.60 13.06 -32.56
N SER A 33 11.92 11.76 -32.45
CA SER A 33 12.54 11.02 -33.56
C SER A 33 11.60 10.87 -34.75
N LYS A 34 10.29 10.66 -34.51
CA LYS A 34 9.27 10.59 -35.55
C LYS A 34 9.07 11.95 -36.22
N GLU A 35 9.11 13.03 -35.45
CA GLU A 35 9.00 14.39 -35.96
C GLU A 35 10.20 14.77 -36.84
N ILE A 36 11.43 14.44 -36.41
CA ILE A 36 12.64 14.64 -37.23
C ILE A 36 12.59 13.80 -38.52
N ALA A 37 12.12 12.55 -38.45
CA ALA A 37 11.96 11.71 -39.62
C ALA A 37 10.91 12.27 -40.60
N ALA A 38 9.80 12.80 -40.08
CA ALA A 38 8.78 13.45 -40.89
C ALA A 38 9.28 14.76 -41.54
N LEU A 39 10.07 15.56 -40.81
CA LEU A 39 10.69 16.79 -41.32
C LEU A 39 11.76 16.50 -42.38
N ARG A 40 12.61 15.48 -42.19
CA ARG A 40 13.56 15.04 -43.23
C ARG A 40 12.86 14.63 -44.51
N LYS A 41 11.78 13.85 -44.39
CA LYS A 41 10.97 13.42 -45.53
C LYS A 41 10.31 14.59 -46.25
N ARG A 42 9.89 15.63 -45.53
CA ARG A 42 9.39 16.89 -46.13
C ARG A 42 10.49 17.67 -46.84
N LEU A 43 11.72 17.67 -46.30
CA LEU A 43 12.87 18.35 -46.89
C LEU A 43 13.33 17.66 -48.19
N GLU A 44 13.34 16.32 -48.20
CA GLU A 44 13.66 15.52 -49.40
C GLU A 44 12.60 15.66 -50.51
N ASN A 45 11.34 15.90 -50.13
CA ASN A 45 10.23 16.09 -51.07
C ASN A 45 10.04 17.54 -51.51
N SER A 46 10.85 18.49 -51.04
CA SER A 46 10.79 19.88 -51.48
C SER A 46 11.55 20.03 -52.80
N PRO A 47 10.94 20.55 -53.89
CA PRO A 47 11.62 20.70 -55.16
C PRO A 47 12.76 21.73 -55.01
N LYS A 48 13.96 21.38 -55.49
CA LYS A 48 15.05 22.33 -55.69
C LYS A 48 14.62 23.31 -56.78
N VAL A 49 14.32 24.55 -56.39
CA VAL A 49 14.12 25.65 -57.35
C VAL A 49 15.50 25.99 -57.92
N ALA A 50 15.73 25.60 -59.16
CA ALA A 50 16.79 26.15 -59.99
C ALA A 50 16.24 27.46 -60.59
N ASP A 51 17.03 28.52 -60.47
CA ASP A 51 16.75 29.84 -61.01
C ASP A 51 16.52 29.79 -62.53
N GLU A 52 15.38 30.30 -62.98
CA GLU A 52 15.24 30.82 -64.34
C GLU A 52 14.42 32.12 -64.29
N VAL A 53 15.13 33.23 -64.51
CA VAL A 53 14.58 34.58 -64.57
C VAL A 53 13.83 34.75 -65.89
N LYS A 54 12.53 35.04 -65.82
CA LYS A 54 11.80 35.74 -66.89
C LYS A 54 10.91 36.83 -66.30
N GLU A 55 11.13 38.02 -66.85
CA GLU A 55 10.42 39.27 -66.61
C GLU A 55 9.01 39.22 -67.24
N PRO A 56 7.94 39.70 -66.57
CA PRO A 56 6.60 39.73 -67.17
C PRO A 56 6.24 41.14 -67.69
N GLU A 57 5.68 41.21 -68.90
CA GLU A 57 4.91 42.36 -69.37
C GLU A 57 3.39 42.10 -69.22
N PRO A 58 2.56 43.16 -69.14
CA PRO A 58 1.27 43.13 -68.46
C PRO A 58 0.10 42.91 -69.41
N GLU A 59 -0.90 42.13 -69.00
CA GLU A 59 -2.21 42.16 -69.64
C GLU A 59 -3.36 42.22 -68.62
N THR A 60 -4.37 42.95 -69.06
CA THR A 60 -5.41 43.68 -68.34
C THR A 60 -6.61 42.83 -67.90
N LEU A 61 -7.20 43.27 -66.78
CA LEU A 61 -8.43 42.80 -66.14
C LEU A 61 -9.69 42.90 -67.04
N LYS A 62 -10.57 41.88 -67.01
CA LYS A 62 -11.93 41.98 -66.40
C LYS A 62 -12.77 40.68 -66.45
N GLU A 63 -13.45 40.48 -65.31
CA GLU A 63 -14.48 39.52 -64.84
C GLU A 63 -15.77 39.43 -65.69
N PRO A 64 -16.68 38.42 -65.53
CA PRO A 64 -17.42 38.20 -64.26
C PRO A 64 -17.97 36.79 -63.89
N GLU A 65 -18.28 36.68 -62.59
CA GLU A 65 -19.41 35.98 -61.92
C GLU A 65 -19.55 34.44 -61.98
N VAL A 66 -19.48 33.77 -60.82
CA VAL A 66 -20.63 33.38 -59.97
C VAL A 66 -20.14 32.62 -58.73
N PHE A 67 -20.51 33.19 -57.57
CA PHE A 67 -20.65 32.66 -56.21
C PHE A 67 -20.27 31.19 -55.91
N VAL A 68 -19.21 31.03 -55.11
CA VAL A 68 -19.24 30.10 -53.96
C VAL A 68 -18.85 30.90 -52.73
N GLN A 69 -19.76 30.97 -51.76
CA GLN A 69 -19.51 31.61 -50.47
C GLN A 69 -18.27 30.94 -49.83
N PRO A 70 -17.22 31.69 -49.45
CA PRO A 70 -16.22 31.12 -48.56
C PRO A 70 -16.93 30.88 -47.23
N GLU A 71 -17.07 29.60 -46.89
CA GLU A 71 -17.35 29.13 -45.53
C GLU A 71 -16.50 29.98 -44.58
N PRO A 72 -17.06 30.55 -43.49
CA PRO A 72 -16.28 31.40 -42.62
C PRO A 72 -15.13 30.56 -42.13
N VAL A 73 -13.92 30.85 -42.61
CA VAL A 73 -12.70 30.46 -41.94
C VAL A 73 -12.86 31.12 -40.60
N ARG A 74 -13.38 30.35 -39.64
CA ARG A 74 -13.35 30.65 -38.23
C ARG A 74 -11.86 30.76 -38.01
N ALA A 75 -11.35 31.98 -38.08
CA ALA A 75 -10.06 32.30 -37.56
C ALA A 75 -10.14 31.71 -36.17
N ILE A 76 -9.43 30.61 -35.95
CA ILE A 76 -9.02 30.26 -34.62
C ILE A 76 -8.09 31.43 -34.32
N VAL A 77 -8.69 32.53 -33.86
CA VAL A 77 -8.02 33.47 -32.99
C VAL A 77 -7.65 32.55 -31.86
N GLU A 78 -6.45 31.97 -31.93
CA GLU A 78 -5.81 31.44 -30.74
C GLU A 78 -6.02 32.55 -29.73
N PRO A 79 -6.80 32.30 -28.66
CA PRO A 79 -7.13 33.36 -27.71
C PRO A 79 -5.79 33.91 -27.31
N ALA A 80 -5.52 35.18 -27.68
CA ALA A 80 -4.21 35.82 -27.59
C ALA A 80 -3.64 35.34 -26.27
N ARG A 81 -2.62 34.44 -26.36
CA ARG A 81 -2.17 33.68 -25.20
C ARG A 81 -1.88 34.74 -24.17
N ASN A 82 -2.75 34.85 -23.17
CA ASN A 82 -2.64 35.87 -22.16
C ASN A 82 -1.33 35.50 -21.48
N LEU A 83 -0.24 36.11 -21.96
CA LEU A 83 1.02 36.19 -21.27
C LEU A 83 0.66 37.08 -20.10
N GLN A 84 -0.05 36.49 -19.13
CA GLN A 84 -0.15 37.04 -17.80
C GLN A 84 1.29 37.44 -17.48
N PRO A 85 1.55 38.72 -17.17
CA PRO A 85 2.89 39.16 -16.87
C PRO A 85 3.43 38.14 -15.89
N ARG A 86 4.47 37.41 -16.29
CA ARG A 86 5.05 36.34 -15.49
C ARG A 86 5.36 37.01 -14.18
N LYS A 87 4.50 36.80 -13.16
CA LYS A 87 4.64 37.45 -11.85
C LYS A 87 6.08 37.21 -11.49
N GLU A 88 6.89 38.26 -11.52
CA GLU A 88 8.22 38.20 -10.96
C GLU A 88 7.99 37.65 -9.57
N ARG A 89 8.47 36.43 -9.33
CA ARG A 89 8.39 35.86 -8.00
C ARG A 89 9.31 36.76 -7.20
N LYS A 90 8.74 37.76 -6.53
CA LYS A 90 9.41 38.49 -5.46
C LYS A 90 10.12 37.41 -4.63
N PRO A 91 11.43 37.54 -4.35
CA PRO A 91 12.16 36.54 -3.59
C PRO A 91 11.33 36.21 -2.36
N VAL A 92 10.94 34.94 -2.23
CA VAL A 92 10.15 34.51 -1.08
C VAL A 92 11.05 34.77 0.12
N ASN A 93 10.73 35.79 0.89
CA ASN A 93 11.50 36.10 2.07
C ASN A 93 11.18 35.01 3.10
N TYR A 94 11.94 33.92 3.05
CA TYR A 94 11.73 32.70 3.84
C TYR A 94 11.69 33.02 5.32
N GLU A 95 12.45 34.02 5.74
CA GLU A 95 12.50 34.55 7.10
C GLU A 95 11.13 35.09 7.55
N LYS A 96 10.47 35.90 6.73
CA LYS A 96 9.11 36.40 6.99
C LYS A 96 8.06 35.28 7.03
N TYR A 97 8.15 34.29 6.14
CA TYR A 97 7.20 33.16 6.13
C TYR A 97 7.36 32.25 7.35
N ILE A 98 8.60 32.02 7.77
CA ILE A 98 8.93 31.25 8.97
C ILE A 98 8.44 31.98 10.23
N GLY A 99 8.74 33.29 10.35
CA GLY A 99 8.36 34.08 11.51
C GLY A 99 6.86 34.35 11.64
N GLU A 100 6.17 34.77 10.57
CA GLU A 100 4.78 35.20 10.64
C GLU A 100 3.76 34.05 10.65
N ASN A 101 4.05 32.94 9.96
CA ASN A 101 3.04 31.91 9.67
C ASN A 101 3.41 30.53 10.23
N LEU A 102 4.70 30.17 10.22
CA LEU A 102 5.14 28.85 10.69
C LEU A 102 5.23 28.80 12.23
N PHE A 103 5.91 29.76 12.87
CA PHE A 103 6.03 29.80 14.33
C PHE A 103 4.68 30.02 15.04
N GLY A 104 3.81 30.88 14.52
CA GLY A 104 2.48 31.09 15.09
C GLY A 104 1.61 29.82 15.09
N LYS A 105 1.53 29.13 13.94
CA LYS A 105 0.73 27.89 13.82
C LYS A 105 1.29 26.76 14.67
N ILE A 106 2.62 26.59 14.67
CA ILE A 106 3.29 25.58 15.50
C ILE A 106 3.13 25.93 16.98
N GLY A 107 3.22 27.21 17.36
CA GLY A 107 3.03 27.69 18.72
C GLY A 107 1.63 27.43 19.27
N ILE A 108 0.57 27.74 18.50
CA ILE A 108 -0.83 27.44 18.90
C ILE A 108 -1.00 25.92 19.09
N LEU A 109 -0.50 25.13 18.14
CA LEU A 109 -0.61 23.67 18.20
C LEU A 109 0.06 23.11 19.46
N ILE A 110 1.30 23.54 19.74
CA ILE A 110 2.06 23.13 20.92
C ILE A 110 1.37 23.56 22.22
N LEU A 111 0.78 24.77 22.26
CA LEU A 111 0.08 25.27 23.44
C LEU A 111 -1.22 24.51 23.73
N VAL A 112 -2.02 24.21 22.70
CA VAL A 112 -3.23 23.38 22.83
C VAL A 112 -2.88 21.99 23.37
N LEU A 113 -1.79 21.39 22.86
CA LEU A 113 -1.28 20.13 23.40
C LEU A 113 -0.87 20.26 24.87
N GLY A 114 -0.20 21.35 25.25
CA GLY A 114 0.14 21.65 26.64
C GLY A 114 -1.09 21.76 27.55
N MET A 115 -2.15 22.44 27.12
CA MET A 115 -3.38 22.58 27.91
C MET A 115 -4.17 21.28 28.02
N GLY A 116 -4.20 20.45 26.98
CA GLY A 116 -4.79 19.11 27.04
C GLY A 116 -4.10 18.25 28.11
N LEU A 117 -2.77 18.32 28.19
CA LEU A 117 -2.00 17.62 29.22
C LEU A 117 -2.25 18.19 30.63
N PHE A 118 -2.51 19.50 30.77
CA PHE A 118 -2.87 20.11 32.06
C PHE A 118 -4.25 19.68 32.57
N VAL A 119 -5.26 19.66 31.70
CA VAL A 119 -6.61 19.18 32.06
C VAL A 119 -6.54 17.72 32.50
N LYS A 120 -5.78 16.88 31.78
CA LYS A 120 -5.51 15.52 32.20
C LYS A 120 -4.87 15.48 33.60
N TYR A 121 -3.85 16.30 33.85
CA TYR A 121 -3.20 16.36 35.17
C TYR A 121 -4.18 16.77 36.30
N ALA A 122 -5.10 17.70 36.06
CA ALA A 122 -6.13 18.09 37.04
C ALA A 122 -7.15 16.97 37.31
N ILE A 123 -7.50 16.20 36.27
CA ILE A 123 -8.35 15.01 36.37
C ILE A 123 -7.65 13.92 37.20
N ASP A 124 -6.36 13.68 36.93
CA ASP A 124 -5.49 12.71 37.64
C ASP A 124 -5.25 13.09 39.12
N LYS A 125 -5.50 14.35 39.49
CA LYS A 125 -5.43 14.86 40.88
C LYS A 125 -6.78 14.97 41.58
N GLU A 126 -7.84 14.40 40.99
CA GLU A 126 -9.19 14.28 41.58
C GLU A 126 -9.89 15.61 41.95
N TRP A 127 -9.54 16.73 41.32
CA TRP A 127 -10.16 18.04 41.63
C TRP A 127 -11.65 18.15 41.30
N ILE A 128 -12.21 17.22 40.53
CA ILE A 128 -13.63 17.14 40.14
C ILE A 128 -14.13 15.74 40.48
N ASN A 129 -15.25 15.58 41.20
CA ASN A 129 -15.79 14.26 41.54
C ASN A 129 -16.39 13.51 40.32
N GLU A 130 -16.27 12.19 40.30
CA GLU A 130 -16.70 11.24 39.26
C GLU A 130 -18.19 11.33 38.92
N THR A 131 -19.06 11.41 39.93
CA THR A 131 -20.52 11.57 39.73
C THR A 131 -20.84 12.87 39.02
N LEU A 132 -20.19 13.97 39.42
CA LEU A 132 -20.40 15.28 38.80
C LEU A 132 -19.89 15.29 37.35
N ARG A 133 -18.75 14.67 37.06
CA ARG A 133 -18.24 14.49 35.68
C ARG A 133 -19.25 13.74 34.81
N THR A 134 -19.90 12.71 35.36
CA THR A 134 -20.90 11.90 34.67
C THR A 134 -22.19 12.68 34.39
N ILE A 135 -22.70 13.42 35.38
CA ILE A 135 -23.88 14.29 35.22
C ILE A 135 -23.60 15.39 34.18
N LEU A 136 -22.43 16.02 34.22
CA LEU A 136 -22.03 17.02 33.23
C LEU A 136 -21.92 16.41 31.82
N GLY A 137 -21.45 15.17 31.70
CA GLY A 137 -21.43 14.42 30.44
C GLY A 137 -22.82 14.24 29.85
N PHE A 138 -23.77 13.69 30.62
CA PHE A 138 -25.16 13.54 30.17
C PHE A 138 -25.85 14.90 29.94
N GLY A 139 -25.58 15.89 30.78
CA GLY A 139 -26.11 17.25 30.63
C GLY A 139 -25.64 17.89 29.31
N MET A 140 -24.35 17.76 28.97
CA MET A 140 -23.79 18.26 27.72
C MET A 140 -24.37 17.54 26.50
N GLY A 141 -24.48 16.21 26.55
CA GLY A 141 -25.13 15.43 25.49
C GLY A 141 -26.60 15.83 25.30
N GLY A 142 -27.35 15.99 26.40
CA GLY A 142 -28.74 16.45 26.37
C GLY A 142 -28.90 17.86 25.81
N LEU A 143 -28.02 18.79 26.20
CA LEU A 143 -28.00 20.14 25.66
C LEU A 143 -27.74 20.14 24.15
N LEU A 144 -26.76 19.37 23.67
CA LEU A 144 -26.49 19.22 22.24
C LEU A 144 -27.69 18.64 21.49
N LEU A 145 -28.35 17.62 22.05
CA LEU A 145 -29.54 17.02 21.44
C LEU A 145 -30.72 18.00 21.40
N PHE A 146 -30.90 18.81 22.43
CA PHE A 146 -31.92 19.87 22.47
C PHE A 146 -31.66 20.94 21.41
N VAL A 147 -30.40 21.40 21.28
CA VAL A 147 -30.01 22.34 20.23
C VAL A 147 -30.21 21.71 18.85
N ALA A 148 -29.88 20.42 18.69
CA ALA A 148 -30.09 19.68 17.45
C ALA A 148 -31.58 19.66 17.07
N TRP A 149 -32.46 19.38 18.03
CA TRP A 149 -33.90 19.38 17.83
C TRP A 149 -34.44 20.77 17.45
N ARG A 150 -33.96 21.85 18.09
CA ARG A 150 -34.36 23.22 17.77
C ARG A 150 -33.93 23.65 16.36
N LEU A 151 -32.77 23.18 15.89
CA LEU A 151 -32.21 23.53 14.59
C LEU A 151 -32.64 22.60 13.45
N LYS A 152 -33.47 21.58 13.70
CA LYS A 152 -33.82 20.55 12.72
C LYS A 152 -34.49 21.10 11.45
N ASP A 153 -35.28 22.16 11.59
CA ASP A 153 -36.06 22.72 10.47
C ASP A 153 -35.22 23.69 9.62
N SER A 154 -34.35 24.49 10.25
CA SER A 154 -33.51 25.49 9.58
C SER A 154 -32.17 24.94 9.08
N TYR A 155 -31.55 23.99 9.79
CA TYR A 155 -30.20 23.48 9.48
C TYR A 155 -30.12 21.95 9.61
N ARG A 156 -30.69 21.24 8.64
CA ARG A 156 -30.89 19.78 8.67
C ARG A 156 -29.61 18.95 8.84
N THR A 157 -28.56 19.22 8.06
CA THR A 157 -27.29 18.47 8.15
C THR A 157 -26.57 18.75 9.45
N PHE A 158 -26.53 20.03 9.86
CA PHE A 158 -25.89 20.44 11.11
C PHE A 158 -26.62 19.86 12.33
N SER A 159 -27.96 19.86 12.33
CA SER A 159 -28.79 19.20 13.34
C SER A 159 -28.49 17.70 13.45
N SER A 160 -28.33 17.01 12.32
CA SER A 160 -28.00 15.57 12.32
C SER A 160 -26.60 15.29 12.89
N LEU A 161 -25.62 16.13 12.55
CA LEU A 161 -24.27 16.06 13.12
C LEU A 161 -24.28 16.33 14.63
N LEU A 162 -25.05 17.31 15.08
CA LEU A 162 -25.15 17.68 16.49
C LEU A 162 -25.85 16.60 17.32
N ALA A 163 -26.91 15.98 16.78
CA ALA A 163 -27.55 14.81 17.37
C ALA A 163 -26.57 13.63 17.43
N GLY A 164 -25.79 13.38 16.38
CA GLY A 164 -24.72 12.39 16.40
C GLY A 164 -23.68 12.65 17.48
N GLY A 165 -23.25 13.91 17.63
CA GLY A 165 -22.34 14.33 18.70
C GLY A 165 -22.93 14.12 20.09
N ALA A 166 -24.22 14.41 20.30
CA ALA A 166 -24.91 14.14 21.55
C ALA A 166 -24.86 12.65 21.94
N PHE A 167 -25.16 11.75 21.00
CA PHE A 167 -25.08 10.31 21.25
C PHE A 167 -23.63 9.85 21.47
N ALA A 168 -22.64 10.37 20.74
CA ALA A 168 -21.24 10.06 21.02
C ALA A 168 -20.85 10.41 22.46
N ILE A 169 -21.31 11.55 22.98
CA ILE A 169 -21.10 11.93 24.39
C ILE A 169 -21.82 10.95 25.33
N PHE A 170 -23.06 10.56 25.05
CA PHE A 170 -23.77 9.57 25.87
C PHE A 170 -23.04 8.24 25.94
N TYR A 171 -22.53 7.74 24.81
CA TYR A 171 -21.78 6.48 24.74
C TYR A 171 -20.51 6.55 25.59
N VAL A 172 -19.70 7.59 25.40
CA VAL A 172 -18.47 7.79 26.16
C VAL A 172 -18.78 7.98 27.65
N THR A 173 -19.84 8.72 27.99
CA THR A 173 -20.24 8.95 29.38
C THR A 173 -20.64 7.64 30.06
N VAL A 174 -21.43 6.78 29.41
CA VAL A 174 -21.78 5.46 29.93
C VAL A 174 -20.54 4.58 30.09
N ALA A 175 -19.65 4.57 29.10
CA ALA A 175 -18.44 3.76 29.15
C ALA A 175 -17.51 4.18 30.30
N ILE A 176 -17.31 5.48 30.49
CA ILE A 176 -16.46 6.00 31.57
C ILE A 176 -17.11 5.73 32.93
N ALA A 177 -18.42 5.97 33.05
CA ALA A 177 -19.18 5.70 34.28
C ALA A 177 -19.13 4.23 34.68
N TYR A 178 -19.07 3.32 33.70
CA TYR A 178 -18.86 1.89 33.93
C TYR A 178 -17.40 1.55 34.28
N HIS A 179 -16.46 1.82 33.37
CA HIS A 179 -15.08 1.31 33.46
C HIS A 179 -14.23 1.98 34.54
N TYR A 180 -14.40 3.30 34.72
CA TYR A 180 -13.50 4.08 35.57
C TYR A 180 -14.15 4.47 36.88
N TYR A 181 -15.45 4.79 36.89
CA TYR A 181 -16.13 5.29 38.09
C TYR A 181 -16.95 4.24 38.82
N GLY A 182 -17.19 3.07 38.22
CA GLY A 182 -18.00 2.02 38.84
C GLY A 182 -19.45 2.42 39.17
N LEU A 183 -19.97 3.47 38.54
CA LEU A 183 -21.32 4.02 38.79
C LEU A 183 -22.42 3.15 38.15
N PHE A 184 -22.10 2.44 37.08
CA PHE A 184 -23.01 1.53 36.40
C PHE A 184 -22.50 0.09 36.48
N SER A 185 -23.41 -0.87 36.61
CA SER A 185 -23.08 -2.27 36.36
C SER A 185 -22.97 -2.54 34.86
N GLN A 186 -22.27 -3.61 34.48
CA GLN A 186 -22.09 -4.02 33.09
C GLN A 186 -23.45 -4.16 32.37
N THR A 187 -24.41 -4.84 33.00
CA THR A 187 -25.75 -5.06 32.44
C THR A 187 -26.49 -3.74 32.21
N VAL A 188 -26.43 -2.80 33.18
CA VAL A 188 -27.10 -1.50 33.07
C VAL A 188 -26.47 -0.66 31.97
N ALA A 189 -25.13 -0.60 31.90
CA ALA A 189 -24.41 0.10 30.86
C ALA A 189 -24.75 -0.46 29.46
N PHE A 190 -24.76 -1.78 29.31
CA PHE A 190 -25.09 -2.42 28.04
C PHE A 190 -26.53 -2.12 27.60
N ILE A 191 -27.51 -2.25 28.51
CA ILE A 191 -28.91 -1.91 28.22
C ILE A 191 -29.05 -0.44 27.82
N LEU A 192 -28.39 0.50 28.50
CA LEU A 192 -28.42 1.92 28.15
C LEU A 192 -27.89 2.17 26.73
N LEU A 193 -26.78 1.55 26.35
CA LEU A 193 -26.23 1.70 24.99
C LEU A 193 -27.15 1.12 23.92
N VAL A 194 -27.78 -0.04 24.18
CA VAL A 194 -28.78 -0.63 23.27
C VAL A 194 -30.00 0.30 23.13
N LEU A 195 -30.50 0.85 24.24
CA LEU A 195 -31.60 1.81 24.22
C LEU A 195 -31.24 3.09 23.45
N PHE A 196 -30.03 3.63 23.64
CA PHE A 196 -29.56 4.77 22.86
C PHE A 196 -29.43 4.45 21.37
N THR A 197 -28.95 3.27 21.01
CA THR A 197 -28.90 2.77 19.62
C THR A 197 -30.30 2.72 19.00
N GLY A 198 -31.25 2.10 19.70
CA GLY A 198 -32.63 1.95 19.25
C GLY A 198 -33.36 3.30 19.15
N PHE A 199 -33.15 4.18 20.13
CA PHE A 199 -33.71 5.53 20.12
C PHE A 199 -33.16 6.37 18.95
N MET A 200 -31.85 6.32 18.72
CA MET A 200 -31.22 7.01 17.59
C MET A 200 -31.68 6.44 16.24
N SER A 201 -31.80 5.12 16.13
CA SER A 201 -32.33 4.45 14.94
C SER A 201 -33.78 4.85 14.67
N SER A 202 -34.59 4.96 15.72
CA SER A 202 -35.99 5.43 15.62
C SER A 202 -36.06 6.89 15.17
N LEU A 203 -35.23 7.78 15.73
CA LEU A 203 -35.11 9.17 15.28
C LEU A 203 -34.69 9.26 13.81
N SER A 204 -33.83 8.37 13.34
CA SER A 204 -33.44 8.30 11.92
C SER A 204 -34.64 8.04 11.00
N ILE A 205 -35.56 7.15 11.42
CA ILE A 205 -36.79 6.83 10.68
C ILE A 205 -37.75 8.03 10.70
N LEU A 206 -37.95 8.62 11.88
CA LEU A 206 -38.87 9.74 12.11
C LEU A 206 -38.45 10.99 11.34
N TYR A 207 -37.16 11.32 11.36
CA TYR A 207 -36.62 12.48 10.64
C TYR A 207 -36.25 12.16 9.19
N ASN A 208 -36.39 10.90 8.78
CA ASN A 208 -36.02 10.39 7.46
C ASN A 208 -34.57 10.77 7.08
N ARG A 209 -33.63 10.54 8.00
CA ARG A 209 -32.20 10.91 7.89
C ARG A 209 -31.31 9.68 7.90
N ARG A 210 -30.54 9.51 6.82
CA ARG A 210 -29.58 8.40 6.66
C ARG A 210 -28.40 8.56 7.61
N GLU A 211 -27.98 9.79 7.84
CA GLU A 211 -26.82 10.15 8.66
C GLU A 211 -27.02 9.67 10.10
N LEU A 212 -28.22 9.84 10.65
CA LEU A 212 -28.56 9.36 12.00
C LEU A 212 -28.56 7.83 12.08
N ALA A 213 -29.01 7.14 11.04
CA ALA A 213 -28.99 5.69 10.98
C ALA A 213 -27.55 5.15 10.94
N ILE A 214 -26.67 5.80 10.16
CA ILE A 214 -25.25 5.43 10.08
C ILE A 214 -24.56 5.62 11.44
N ILE A 215 -24.84 6.73 12.13
CA ILE A 215 -24.23 6.97 13.45
C ILE A 215 -24.79 6.00 14.49
N ALA A 216 -26.09 5.68 14.45
CA ALA A 216 -26.68 4.66 15.30
C ALA A 216 -26.07 3.28 15.05
N LEU A 217 -25.84 2.92 13.78
CA LEU A 217 -25.17 1.69 13.37
C LEU A 217 -23.75 1.61 13.94
N VAL A 218 -22.93 2.64 13.72
CA VAL A 218 -21.55 2.69 14.26
C VAL A 218 -21.56 2.62 15.78
N GLY A 219 -22.45 3.35 16.45
CA GLY A 219 -22.64 3.28 17.89
C GLY A 219 -22.99 1.85 18.34
N GLY A 220 -23.99 1.23 17.71
CA GLY A 220 -24.40 -0.14 18.02
C GLY A 220 -23.22 -1.13 17.98
N PHE A 221 -22.38 -1.07 16.95
CA PHE A 221 -21.20 -1.93 16.86
C PHE A 221 -20.15 -1.65 17.94
N ILE A 222 -20.02 -0.40 18.39
CA ILE A 222 -19.09 0.00 19.44
C ILE A 222 -19.59 -0.41 20.84
N ALA A 223 -20.91 -0.52 21.04
CA ALA A 223 -21.51 -0.69 22.36
C ALA A 223 -20.99 -1.91 23.17
N PRO A 224 -20.87 -3.13 22.61
CA PRO A 224 -20.36 -4.27 23.37
C PRO A 224 -18.92 -4.09 23.85
N PHE A 225 -18.10 -3.36 23.09
CA PHE A 225 -16.70 -3.11 23.43
C PHE A 225 -16.53 -2.05 24.50
N LEU A 226 -17.44 -1.07 24.58
CA LEU A 226 -17.46 -0.06 25.66
C LEU A 226 -17.88 -0.60 27.02
N VAL A 227 -18.38 -1.83 27.07
CA VAL A 227 -18.92 -2.47 28.28
C VAL A 227 -18.31 -3.86 28.50
N GLY A 228 -17.27 -4.21 27.74
CA GLY A 228 -16.61 -5.50 27.82
C GLY A 228 -15.72 -5.61 29.06
N SER A 229 -15.90 -6.64 29.87
CA SER A 229 -15.14 -6.86 31.13
C SER A 229 -13.88 -7.74 30.97
N GLY A 230 -13.46 -8.07 29.75
CA GLY A 230 -12.37 -9.02 29.47
C GLY A 230 -12.85 -10.46 29.33
N ASP A 231 -13.78 -10.91 30.19
CA ASP A 231 -14.43 -12.24 30.15
C ASP A 231 -15.68 -12.28 29.25
N GLY A 232 -15.77 -11.38 28.27
CA GLY A 232 -16.95 -11.19 27.44
C GLY A 232 -17.34 -12.47 26.69
N SER A 233 -18.56 -12.96 26.91
CA SER A 233 -19.08 -14.14 26.21
C SER A 233 -19.28 -13.83 24.72
N TYR A 234 -18.55 -14.53 23.86
CA TYR A 234 -18.66 -14.42 22.40
C TYR A 234 -20.08 -14.72 21.89
N TRP A 235 -20.82 -15.58 22.61
CA TRP A 235 -22.23 -15.85 22.33
C TRP A 235 -23.06 -14.59 22.37
N VAL A 236 -22.89 -13.77 23.41
CA VAL A 236 -23.64 -12.51 23.57
C VAL A 236 -23.23 -11.52 22.49
N LEU A 237 -21.93 -11.39 22.22
CA LEU A 237 -21.40 -10.47 21.21
C LEU A 237 -21.94 -10.79 19.81
N PHE A 238 -21.79 -12.02 19.33
CA PHE A 238 -22.17 -12.36 17.96
C PHE A 238 -23.67 -12.48 17.77
N THR A 239 -24.42 -12.91 18.80
CA THR A 239 -25.88 -12.86 18.76
C THR A 239 -26.38 -11.42 18.69
N TYR A 240 -25.78 -10.51 19.47
CA TYR A 240 -26.09 -9.08 19.41
C TYR A 240 -25.80 -8.49 18.02
N VAL A 241 -24.63 -8.79 17.44
CA VAL A 241 -24.25 -8.33 16.09
C VAL A 241 -25.22 -8.86 15.04
N MET A 242 -25.64 -10.14 15.11
CA MET A 242 -26.64 -10.69 14.19
C MET A 242 -27.99 -9.94 14.28
N ILE A 243 -28.46 -9.61 15.49
CA ILE A 243 -29.69 -8.85 15.69
C ILE A 243 -29.56 -7.44 15.12
N LEU A 244 -28.41 -6.78 15.37
CA LEU A 244 -28.12 -5.45 14.85
C LEU A 244 -28.07 -5.46 13.31
N ASP A 245 -27.40 -6.44 12.70
CA ASP A 245 -27.31 -6.62 11.25
C ASP A 245 -28.68 -6.84 10.63
N LEU A 246 -29.49 -7.75 11.17
CA LEU A 246 -30.85 -8.00 10.68
C LEU A 246 -31.74 -6.75 10.81
N GLY A 247 -31.62 -6.01 11.93
CA GLY A 247 -32.37 -4.78 12.17
C GLY A 247 -32.01 -3.68 11.17
N MET A 248 -30.71 -3.46 10.93
CA MET A 248 -30.20 -2.44 10.03
C MET A 248 -30.41 -2.83 8.55
N PHE A 249 -30.37 -4.12 8.24
CA PHE A 249 -30.76 -4.64 6.93
C PHE A 249 -32.26 -4.47 6.68
N GLY A 250 -33.10 -4.74 7.67
CA GLY A 250 -34.54 -4.47 7.63
C GLY A 250 -34.82 -2.98 7.40
N LEU A 251 -34.11 -2.09 8.12
CA LEU A 251 -34.19 -0.64 7.93
C LEU A 251 -33.75 -0.22 6.51
N SER A 252 -32.69 -0.85 5.99
CA SER A 252 -32.19 -0.64 4.63
C SER A 252 -33.26 -0.95 3.59
N ILE A 253 -33.98 -2.07 3.71
CA ILE A 253 -35.07 -2.43 2.80
C ILE A 253 -36.23 -1.45 2.97
N TYR A 254 -36.62 -1.13 4.21
CA TYR A 254 -37.77 -0.29 4.51
C TYR A 254 -37.61 1.15 3.96
N LYS A 255 -36.43 1.75 4.13
CA LYS A 255 -36.14 3.13 3.69
C LYS A 255 -35.34 3.23 2.37
N LYS A 256 -34.98 2.11 1.77
CA LYS A 256 -34.11 2.02 0.56
C LYS A 256 -32.73 2.64 0.78
N TRP A 257 -32.13 2.40 1.94
CA TRP A 257 -30.81 2.92 2.32
C TRP A 257 -29.75 1.84 2.17
N GLY A 258 -29.27 1.62 0.95
CA GLY A 258 -28.34 0.52 0.64
C GLY A 258 -26.90 0.69 1.18
N GLU A 259 -26.60 1.81 1.82
CA GLU A 259 -25.32 2.04 2.52
C GLU A 259 -25.25 1.27 3.84
N LEU A 260 -26.39 1.05 4.52
CA LEU A 260 -26.40 0.38 5.83
C LEU A 260 -25.86 -1.06 5.78
N PRO A 261 -26.29 -1.94 4.84
CA PRO A 261 -25.74 -3.29 4.75
C PRO A 261 -24.25 -3.33 4.43
N VAL A 262 -23.73 -2.33 3.72
CA VAL A 262 -22.30 -2.22 3.38
C VAL A 262 -21.49 -1.91 4.63
N ILE A 263 -21.98 -1.00 5.48
CA ILE A 263 -21.33 -0.65 6.74
C ILE A 263 -21.45 -1.80 7.74
N CYS A 264 -22.62 -2.44 7.86
CA CYS A 264 -22.81 -3.68 8.62
C CYS A 264 -21.80 -4.75 8.21
N PHE A 265 -21.69 -5.03 6.90
CA PHE A 265 -20.76 -6.02 6.37
C PHE A 265 -19.33 -5.76 6.83
N ALA A 266 -18.84 -4.53 6.67
CA ALA A 266 -17.50 -4.17 7.09
C ALA A 266 -17.31 -4.32 8.61
N LEU A 267 -18.22 -3.77 9.42
CA LEU A 267 -18.10 -3.79 10.87
C LEU A 267 -18.23 -5.19 11.46
N THR A 268 -19.16 -6.03 10.98
CA THR A 268 -19.33 -7.41 11.43
C THR A 268 -18.07 -8.23 11.22
N TRP A 269 -17.48 -8.17 10.02
CA TRP A 269 -16.25 -8.91 9.75
C TRP A 269 -15.03 -8.32 10.47
N ILE A 270 -14.96 -7.01 10.71
CA ILE A 270 -13.92 -6.40 11.57
C ILE A 270 -14.05 -6.89 13.01
N VAL A 271 -15.26 -6.93 13.56
CA VAL A 271 -15.53 -7.44 14.91
C VAL A 271 -15.18 -8.92 15.02
N PHE A 272 -15.58 -9.72 14.03
CA PHE A 272 -15.23 -11.13 13.97
C PHE A 272 -13.72 -11.32 13.89
N ALA A 273 -13.02 -10.57 13.03
CA ALA A 273 -11.56 -10.57 12.92
C ALA A 273 -10.88 -10.24 14.24
N GLY A 274 -11.31 -9.14 14.87
CA GLY A 274 -10.76 -8.66 16.14
C GLY A 274 -10.90 -9.69 17.25
N TYR A 275 -12.06 -10.35 17.33
CA TYR A 275 -12.27 -11.43 18.29
C TYR A 275 -11.36 -12.64 18.00
N THR A 276 -11.34 -13.14 16.76
CA THR A 276 -10.51 -14.30 16.39
C THR A 276 -9.02 -14.03 16.58
N TYR A 277 -8.57 -12.79 16.39
CA TYR A 277 -7.19 -12.40 16.62
C TYR A 277 -6.86 -12.28 18.11
N ALA A 278 -7.74 -11.69 18.91
CA ALA A 278 -7.51 -11.49 20.34
C ALA A 278 -7.60 -12.78 21.16
N ALA A 279 -8.41 -13.73 20.72
CA ALA A 279 -8.77 -14.91 21.50
C ALA A 279 -7.88 -16.14 21.26
N ASP A 280 -6.78 -15.99 20.50
CA ASP A 280 -5.77 -17.00 20.16
C ASP A 280 -6.36 -18.37 19.80
N LEU A 281 -6.60 -18.57 18.50
CA LEU A 281 -7.33 -19.74 17.99
C LEU A 281 -6.65 -21.08 18.32
N ASP A 282 -5.34 -21.10 18.57
CA ASP A 282 -4.56 -22.31 18.87
C ASP A 282 -4.88 -22.88 20.26
N LEU A 283 -5.36 -22.03 21.18
CA LEU A 283 -5.72 -22.40 22.54
C LEU A 283 -7.22 -22.71 22.70
N MET A 284 -8.01 -22.54 21.63
CA MET A 284 -9.45 -22.74 21.68
C MET A 284 -9.84 -24.21 21.60
N GLY A 285 -10.78 -24.62 22.44
CA GLY A 285 -11.41 -25.94 22.32
C GLY A 285 -12.21 -26.08 21.02
N SER A 286 -12.24 -27.30 20.46
CA SER A 286 -12.94 -27.63 19.21
C SER A 286 -14.41 -27.19 19.16
N VAL A 287 -15.09 -27.20 20.31
CA VAL A 287 -16.49 -26.73 20.45
C VAL A 287 -16.60 -25.22 20.17
N GLN A 288 -15.69 -24.40 20.69
CA GLN A 288 -15.70 -22.96 20.48
C GLN A 288 -15.42 -22.61 19.02
N LEU A 289 -14.43 -23.26 18.41
CA LEU A 289 -14.15 -23.12 16.96
C LEU A 289 -15.38 -23.47 16.12
N THR A 290 -16.13 -24.50 16.52
CA THR A 290 -17.37 -24.91 15.82
C THR A 290 -18.44 -23.83 15.92
N HIS A 291 -18.61 -23.21 17.09
CA HIS A 291 -19.54 -22.09 17.25
C HIS A 291 -19.13 -20.87 16.42
N LEU A 292 -17.85 -20.53 16.37
CA LEU A 292 -17.34 -19.45 15.52
C LEU A 292 -17.58 -19.75 14.05
N LEU A 293 -17.42 -21.00 13.62
CA LEU A 293 -17.73 -21.42 12.26
C LEU A 293 -19.22 -21.23 11.96
N ILE A 294 -20.11 -21.65 12.88
CA ILE A 294 -21.56 -21.44 12.75
C ILE A 294 -21.91 -19.95 12.65
N PHE A 295 -21.34 -19.09 13.49
CA PHE A 295 -21.54 -17.63 13.41
C PHE A 295 -21.04 -17.07 12.09
N SER A 296 -19.88 -17.51 11.59
CA SER A 296 -19.36 -17.07 10.28
C SER A 296 -20.28 -17.47 9.12
N ILE A 297 -20.88 -18.67 9.17
CA ILE A 297 -21.88 -19.12 8.20
C ILE A 297 -23.13 -18.26 8.31
N ALA A 298 -23.59 -17.95 9.54
CA ALA A 298 -24.75 -17.11 9.76
C ALA A 298 -24.56 -15.69 9.20
N PHE A 299 -23.40 -15.06 9.46
CA PHE A 299 -23.06 -13.77 8.86
C PHE A 299 -22.99 -13.83 7.34
N TYR A 300 -22.34 -14.86 6.78
CA TYR A 300 -22.32 -15.09 5.34
C TYR A 300 -23.74 -15.13 4.76
N LEU A 301 -24.66 -15.90 5.37
CA LEU A 301 -26.05 -16.00 4.93
C LEU A 301 -26.82 -14.68 5.07
N ILE A 302 -26.62 -13.93 6.16
CA ILE A 302 -27.24 -12.60 6.34
C ILE A 302 -26.83 -11.66 5.21
N PHE A 303 -25.55 -11.59 4.88
CA PHE A 303 -25.08 -10.66 3.84
C PHE A 303 -25.44 -11.08 2.41
N LEU A 304 -25.81 -12.35 2.18
CA LEU A 304 -26.44 -12.79 0.91
C LEU A 304 -27.82 -12.16 0.70
N LEU A 305 -28.51 -11.68 1.74
CA LEU A 305 -29.76 -10.94 1.58
C LEU A 305 -29.58 -9.69 0.71
N SER A 306 -28.35 -9.17 0.57
CA SER A 306 -28.01 -8.08 -0.36
C SER A 306 -28.43 -8.39 -1.80
N VAL A 307 -28.40 -9.67 -2.22
CA VAL A 307 -28.91 -10.13 -3.52
C VAL A 307 -30.41 -9.84 -3.64
N ALA A 308 -31.19 -10.17 -2.60
CA ALA A 308 -32.62 -9.90 -2.56
C ALA A 308 -32.92 -8.40 -2.55
N SER A 309 -32.11 -7.59 -1.87
CA SER A 309 -32.22 -6.13 -1.88
C SER A 309 -31.99 -5.53 -3.27
N ILE A 310 -31.00 -6.01 -4.04
CA ILE A 310 -30.77 -5.56 -5.42
C ILE A 310 -31.95 -5.92 -6.32
N VAL A 311 -32.47 -7.15 -6.21
CA VAL A 311 -33.61 -7.61 -7.02
C VAL A 311 -34.88 -6.82 -6.69
N ARG A 312 -35.07 -6.39 -5.44
CA ARG A 312 -36.25 -5.58 -5.03
C ARG A 312 -36.08 -4.08 -5.27
N ILE A 313 -34.86 -3.54 -5.19
CA ILE A 313 -34.56 -2.10 -5.20
C ILE A 313 -33.80 -1.77 -6.49
N ASN A 314 -34.53 -1.44 -7.55
CA ASN A 314 -33.95 -1.16 -8.87
C ASN A 314 -33.35 0.27 -8.96
N ILE A 315 -32.31 0.57 -8.18
CA ILE A 315 -31.60 1.86 -8.20
C ILE A 315 -30.14 1.63 -8.63
N ARG A 316 -29.79 2.06 -9.85
CA ARG A 316 -28.49 1.79 -10.51
C ARG A 316 -27.24 2.09 -9.67
N GLY A 317 -27.22 3.16 -8.89
CA GLY A 317 -26.04 3.55 -8.08
C GLY A 317 -25.84 2.72 -6.80
N ILE A 318 -26.92 2.34 -6.13
CA ILE A 318 -26.88 1.53 -4.89
C ILE A 318 -26.45 0.09 -5.19
N ASN A 319 -26.79 -0.41 -6.38
CA ASN A 319 -26.45 -1.76 -6.80
C ASN A 319 -24.95 -2.02 -6.84
N GLN A 320 -24.11 -1.02 -7.14
CA GLN A 320 -22.66 -1.22 -7.21
C GLN A 320 -22.04 -1.57 -5.86
N TYR A 321 -22.42 -0.89 -4.78
CA TYR A 321 -21.90 -1.17 -3.44
C TYR A 321 -22.39 -2.52 -2.92
N LEU A 322 -23.66 -2.84 -3.13
CA LEU A 322 -24.23 -4.14 -2.74
C LEU A 322 -23.64 -5.30 -3.57
N LEU A 323 -23.32 -5.08 -4.85
CA LEU A 323 -22.55 -6.04 -5.66
C LEU A 323 -21.15 -6.26 -5.09
N GLY A 324 -20.49 -5.20 -4.60
CA GLY A 324 -19.24 -5.29 -3.87
C GLY A 324 -19.35 -6.15 -2.62
N VAL A 325 -20.41 -5.96 -1.82
CA VAL A 325 -20.71 -6.79 -0.64
C VAL A 325 -20.89 -8.26 -1.05
N ILE A 326 -21.69 -8.54 -2.09
CA ILE A 326 -21.88 -9.92 -2.57
C ILE A 326 -20.55 -10.54 -2.99
N GLY A 327 -19.75 -9.83 -3.78
CA GLY A 327 -18.43 -10.31 -4.20
C GLY A 327 -17.52 -10.62 -3.02
N LEU A 328 -17.32 -9.65 -2.13
CA LEU A 328 -16.41 -9.75 -0.98
C LEU A 328 -16.88 -10.78 0.06
N ASN A 329 -18.19 -10.90 0.30
CA ASN A 329 -18.74 -11.81 1.31
C ASN A 329 -18.31 -13.27 1.12
N ASN A 330 -18.21 -13.71 -0.14
CA ASN A 330 -17.73 -15.06 -0.46
C ASN A 330 -16.26 -15.28 -0.05
N PHE A 331 -15.38 -14.31 -0.35
CA PHE A 331 -13.96 -14.41 -0.04
C PHE A 331 -13.67 -14.22 1.46
N VAL A 332 -14.37 -13.29 2.11
CA VAL A 332 -14.21 -13.05 3.55
C VAL A 332 -14.70 -14.26 4.35
N PHE A 333 -15.85 -14.83 3.98
CA PHE A 333 -16.33 -16.08 4.59
C PHE A 333 -15.32 -17.23 4.39
N LEU A 334 -14.80 -17.40 3.16
CA LEU A 334 -13.79 -18.41 2.89
C LEU A 334 -12.56 -18.25 3.78
N PHE A 335 -12.03 -17.03 3.90
CA PHE A 335 -10.86 -16.74 4.74
C PHE A 335 -11.08 -17.20 6.19
N PHE A 336 -12.18 -16.80 6.82
CA PHE A 336 -12.47 -17.18 8.20
C PHE A 336 -12.76 -18.66 8.37
N ALA A 337 -13.51 -19.26 7.44
CA ALA A 337 -13.81 -20.68 7.49
C ALA A 337 -12.53 -21.53 7.38
N LEU A 338 -11.58 -21.16 6.51
CA LEU A 338 -10.30 -21.86 6.39
C LEU A 338 -9.44 -21.69 7.65
N CYS A 339 -9.38 -20.48 8.21
CA CYS A 339 -8.65 -20.19 9.44
C CYS A 339 -9.19 -21.03 10.61
N LEU A 340 -10.51 -21.10 10.78
CA LEU A 340 -11.14 -21.91 11.81
C LEU A 340 -10.94 -23.41 11.59
N LEU A 341 -11.13 -23.91 10.36
CA LEU A 341 -10.95 -25.33 10.04
C LEU A 341 -9.50 -25.80 10.22
N GLN A 342 -8.52 -24.93 9.97
CA GLN A 342 -7.11 -25.24 10.19
C GLN A 342 -6.82 -25.52 11.66
N ASN A 343 -7.43 -24.76 12.58
CA ASN A 343 -7.20 -24.89 14.03
C ASN A 343 -8.10 -25.96 14.69
N MET A 344 -9.02 -26.57 13.95
CA MET A 344 -9.85 -27.67 14.45
C MET A 344 -9.13 -29.04 14.44
N GLU A 345 -7.93 -29.13 13.86
CA GLU A 345 -7.13 -30.38 13.76
C GLU A 345 -7.93 -31.60 13.29
N LEU A 346 -8.82 -31.40 12.30
CA LEU A 346 -9.65 -32.49 11.77
C LEU A 346 -8.77 -33.56 11.11
N GLU A 347 -9.08 -34.84 11.36
CA GLU A 347 -8.34 -35.99 10.81
C GLU A 347 -8.23 -36.00 9.26
N ARG A 348 -9.18 -35.35 8.58
CA ARG A 348 -9.20 -35.21 7.12
C ARG A 348 -9.34 -33.75 6.74
N ASN A 349 -8.65 -33.38 5.66
CA ASN A 349 -8.74 -32.04 5.10
C ASN A 349 -10.10 -31.84 4.40
N TYR A 350 -10.98 -31.05 5.02
CA TYR A 350 -12.30 -30.68 4.48
C TYR A 350 -12.36 -29.25 3.92
N LYS A 351 -11.22 -28.57 3.77
CA LYS A 351 -11.16 -27.17 3.33
C LYS A 351 -11.79 -26.97 1.94
N GLY A 352 -11.64 -27.94 1.04
CA GLY A 352 -12.27 -27.91 -0.28
C GLY A 352 -13.81 -27.91 -0.22
N LEU A 353 -14.43 -28.56 0.77
CA LEU A 353 -15.90 -28.59 0.90
C LEU A 353 -16.49 -27.21 1.16
N VAL A 354 -15.77 -26.33 1.87
CA VAL A 354 -16.21 -24.95 2.10
C VAL A 354 -16.32 -24.19 0.79
N THR A 355 -15.34 -24.33 -0.10
CA THR A 355 -15.40 -23.67 -1.41
C THR A 355 -16.55 -24.19 -2.26
N LEU A 356 -16.81 -25.50 -2.24
CA LEU A 356 -17.94 -26.11 -2.94
C LEU A 356 -19.28 -25.65 -2.36
N PHE A 357 -19.37 -25.49 -1.04
CA PHE A 357 -20.55 -24.93 -0.37
C PHE A 357 -20.83 -23.50 -0.85
N VAL A 358 -19.81 -22.65 -0.93
CA VAL A 358 -19.93 -21.28 -1.47
C VAL A 358 -20.35 -21.31 -2.94
N ALA A 359 -19.72 -22.16 -3.76
CA ALA A 359 -20.09 -22.31 -5.17
C ALA A 359 -21.54 -22.76 -5.35
N ALA A 360 -21.98 -23.76 -4.58
CA ALA A 360 -23.34 -24.29 -4.61
C ALA A 360 -24.38 -23.23 -4.26
N ILE A 361 -24.12 -22.40 -3.24
CA ILE A 361 -25.02 -21.31 -2.86
C ILE A 361 -25.10 -20.24 -3.95
N ASN A 362 -23.98 -19.85 -4.56
CA ASN A 362 -23.99 -18.88 -5.66
C ASN A 362 -24.70 -19.44 -6.90
N PHE A 363 -24.54 -20.72 -7.22
CA PHE A 363 -25.34 -21.39 -8.27
C PHE A 363 -26.83 -21.40 -7.92
N ALA A 364 -27.19 -21.73 -6.68
CA ALA A 364 -28.59 -21.73 -6.23
C ALA A 364 -29.22 -20.34 -6.38
N LEU A 365 -28.51 -19.28 -6.00
CA LEU A 365 -28.95 -17.89 -6.18
C LEU A 365 -29.08 -17.51 -7.66
N PHE A 366 -28.09 -17.91 -8.49
CA PHE A 366 -28.15 -17.70 -9.94
C PHE A 366 -29.39 -18.36 -10.58
N PHE A 367 -29.66 -19.63 -10.24
CA PHE A 367 -30.84 -20.33 -10.75
C PHE A 367 -32.15 -19.78 -10.19
N TRP A 368 -32.16 -19.31 -8.94
CA TRP A 368 -33.32 -18.64 -8.35
C TRP A 368 -33.69 -17.35 -9.08
N ILE A 369 -32.70 -16.51 -9.41
CA ILE A 369 -32.92 -15.29 -10.20
C ILE A 369 -33.36 -15.65 -11.63
N LYS A 370 -32.69 -16.63 -12.26
CA LYS A 370 -33.05 -17.09 -13.62
C LYS A 370 -34.49 -17.58 -13.70
N ARG A 371 -34.97 -18.30 -12.67
CA ARG A 371 -36.36 -18.79 -12.59
C ARG A 371 -37.39 -17.66 -12.51
N LYS A 372 -37.01 -16.46 -12.07
CA LYS A 372 -37.91 -15.29 -12.02
C LYS A 372 -38.09 -14.60 -13.38
N GLY A 373 -37.39 -15.03 -14.43
CA GLY A 373 -37.50 -14.45 -15.76
C GLY A 373 -36.85 -13.07 -15.91
N GLU A 374 -36.03 -12.66 -14.93
CA GLU A 374 -35.26 -11.42 -15.03
C GLU A 374 -34.25 -11.53 -16.20
N PRO A 375 -34.02 -10.45 -16.98
CA PRO A 375 -33.00 -10.46 -18.01
C PRO A 375 -31.63 -10.75 -17.39
N PHE A 376 -30.70 -11.28 -18.18
CA PHE A 376 -29.32 -11.54 -17.73
C PHE A 376 -28.64 -10.24 -17.30
N THR A 377 -28.76 -9.90 -16.01
CA THR A 377 -28.17 -8.70 -15.43
C THR A 377 -26.71 -8.93 -15.06
N PHE A 378 -25.98 -7.85 -14.79
CA PHE A 378 -24.62 -7.92 -14.27
C PHE A 378 -24.53 -8.79 -12.99
N LEU A 379 -25.54 -8.74 -12.11
CA LEU A 379 -25.64 -9.58 -10.91
C LEU A 379 -25.58 -11.08 -11.23
N MET A 380 -26.28 -11.54 -12.27
CA MET A 380 -26.24 -12.96 -12.68
C MET A 380 -24.85 -13.37 -13.18
N HIS A 381 -24.16 -12.48 -13.93
CA HIS A 381 -22.79 -12.73 -14.36
C HIS A 381 -21.82 -12.76 -13.17
N THR A 382 -22.01 -11.89 -12.18
CA THR A 382 -21.22 -11.88 -10.94
C THR A 382 -21.41 -13.18 -10.16
N LEU A 383 -22.65 -13.63 -9.93
CA LEU A 383 -22.94 -14.87 -9.21
C LEU A 383 -22.35 -16.10 -9.94
N LEU A 384 -22.51 -16.17 -11.27
CA LEU A 384 -21.94 -17.26 -12.07
C LEU A 384 -20.41 -17.24 -12.03
N GLY A 385 -19.80 -16.07 -12.19
CA GLY A 385 -18.35 -15.90 -12.13
C GLY A 385 -17.76 -16.29 -10.77
N ILE A 386 -18.42 -15.90 -9.67
CA ILE A 386 -18.04 -16.31 -8.31
C ILE A 386 -18.17 -17.83 -8.17
N ALA A 387 -19.30 -18.43 -8.58
CA ALA A 387 -19.49 -19.87 -8.47
C ALA A 387 -18.39 -20.66 -9.22
N LEU A 388 -18.08 -20.28 -10.46
CA LEU A 388 -17.02 -20.90 -11.25
C LEU A 388 -15.62 -20.69 -10.65
N THR A 389 -15.35 -19.50 -10.10
CA THR A 389 -14.08 -19.23 -9.41
C THR A 389 -13.90 -20.13 -8.21
N PHE A 390 -14.94 -20.28 -7.38
CA PHE A 390 -14.90 -21.13 -6.19
C PHE A 390 -14.78 -22.62 -6.52
N VAL A 391 -15.37 -23.08 -7.64
CA VAL A 391 -15.14 -24.44 -8.15
C VAL A 391 -13.67 -24.65 -8.57
N SER A 392 -13.06 -23.68 -9.26
CA SER A 392 -11.65 -23.79 -9.66
C SER A 392 -10.74 -23.83 -8.43
N VAL A 393 -10.98 -22.92 -7.47
CA VAL A 393 -10.18 -22.78 -6.23
C VAL A 393 -10.36 -23.97 -5.28
N THR A 394 -11.41 -24.79 -5.43
CA THR A 394 -11.58 -26.04 -4.67
C THR A 394 -10.34 -26.95 -4.76
N ILE A 395 -9.78 -27.09 -5.96
CA ILE A 395 -8.66 -28.00 -6.21
C ILE A 395 -7.41 -27.56 -5.44
N PRO A 396 -6.87 -26.34 -5.62
CA PRO A 396 -5.67 -25.91 -4.90
C PRO A 396 -5.88 -25.81 -3.39
N ILE A 397 -7.10 -25.57 -2.89
CA ILE A 397 -7.38 -25.55 -1.45
C ILE A 397 -7.40 -26.95 -0.83
N GLN A 398 -7.76 -27.97 -1.62
CA GLN A 398 -7.76 -29.36 -1.18
C GLN A 398 -6.37 -30.01 -1.29
N LEU A 399 -5.52 -29.51 -2.19
CA LEU A 399 -4.13 -29.94 -2.37
C LEU A 399 -3.22 -29.34 -1.29
N GLU A 400 -2.07 -29.97 -1.09
CA GLU A 400 -1.08 -29.58 -0.08
C GLU A 400 0.30 -29.32 -0.71
N GLY A 401 1.02 -28.36 -0.14
CA GLY A 401 2.39 -28.00 -0.53
C GLY A 401 2.55 -27.72 -2.03
N THR A 402 3.62 -28.29 -2.60
CA THR A 402 4.07 -28.03 -3.97
C THR A 402 3.06 -28.37 -5.07
N PHE A 403 2.07 -29.22 -4.79
CA PHE A 403 1.00 -29.54 -5.76
C PHE A 403 0.13 -28.33 -6.11
N ILE A 404 0.03 -27.34 -5.21
CA ILE A 404 -0.68 -26.07 -5.47
C ILE A 404 0.02 -25.31 -6.60
N THR A 405 1.35 -25.20 -6.55
CA THR A 405 2.14 -24.51 -7.58
C THR A 405 2.10 -25.24 -8.92
N LEU A 406 2.12 -26.58 -8.91
CA LEU A 406 1.95 -27.39 -10.13
C LEU A 406 0.59 -27.14 -10.79
N PHE A 407 -0.47 -27.02 -10.00
CA PHE A 407 -1.81 -26.70 -10.50
C PHE A 407 -1.84 -25.32 -11.16
N TRP A 408 -1.32 -24.28 -10.50
CA TRP A 408 -1.26 -22.93 -11.07
C TRP A 408 -0.41 -22.88 -12.34
N ALA A 409 0.76 -23.51 -12.35
CA ALA A 409 1.63 -23.58 -13.52
C ALA A 409 0.94 -24.27 -14.71
N SER A 410 0.14 -25.31 -14.45
CA SER A 410 -0.64 -26.00 -15.48
C SER A 410 -1.80 -25.14 -15.99
N GLU A 411 -2.51 -24.45 -15.09
CA GLU A 411 -3.63 -23.57 -15.44
C GLU A 411 -3.16 -22.37 -16.28
N VAL A 412 -1.98 -21.79 -15.97
CA VAL A 412 -1.33 -20.75 -16.78
C VAL A 412 -1.16 -21.20 -18.23
N MET A 413 -0.59 -22.38 -18.45
CA MET A 413 -0.34 -22.92 -19.79
C MET A 413 -1.65 -23.08 -20.57
N ILE A 414 -2.72 -23.56 -19.91
CA ILE A 414 -4.05 -23.74 -20.51
C ILE A 414 -4.68 -22.40 -20.87
N ILE A 415 -4.66 -21.41 -19.97
CA ILE A 415 -5.23 -20.09 -20.21
C ILE A 415 -4.46 -19.34 -21.31
N LEU A 416 -3.13 -19.42 -21.32
CA LEU A 416 -2.32 -18.81 -22.37
C LEU A 416 -2.56 -19.48 -23.73
N TRP A 417 -2.76 -20.80 -23.75
CA TRP A 417 -3.20 -21.51 -24.95
C TRP A 417 -4.56 -21.00 -25.44
N PHE A 418 -5.56 -20.88 -24.55
CA PHE A 418 -6.87 -20.31 -24.86
C PHE A 418 -6.77 -18.86 -25.35
N TYR A 419 -5.94 -18.03 -24.74
CA TYR A 419 -5.68 -16.66 -25.17
C TYR A 419 -5.07 -16.62 -26.58
N SER A 420 -4.07 -17.47 -26.85
CA SER A 420 -3.41 -17.55 -28.16
C SER A 420 -4.40 -17.93 -29.28
N ARG A 421 -5.41 -18.75 -28.96
CA ARG A 421 -6.42 -19.26 -29.89
C ARG A 421 -7.62 -18.33 -30.08
N PHE A 422 -8.21 -17.85 -28.99
CA PHE A 422 -9.48 -17.11 -29.00
C PHE A 422 -9.32 -15.60 -28.88
N ARG A 423 -8.20 -15.09 -28.34
CA ARG A 423 -7.89 -13.66 -28.18
C ARG A 423 -9.00 -12.83 -27.50
N LEU A 424 -9.77 -13.44 -26.60
CA LEU A 424 -10.76 -12.73 -25.79
C LEU A 424 -10.08 -11.96 -24.66
N ARG A 425 -10.62 -10.78 -24.33
CA ARG A 425 -10.10 -9.88 -23.28
C ARG A 425 -10.07 -10.53 -21.88
N VAL A 426 -10.97 -11.46 -21.62
CA VAL A 426 -11.00 -12.20 -20.35
C VAL A 426 -9.72 -13.03 -20.18
N TYR A 427 -9.32 -13.79 -21.21
CA TYR A 427 -8.11 -14.60 -21.17
C TYR A 427 -6.84 -13.73 -21.14
N GLU A 428 -6.86 -12.55 -21.76
CA GLU A 428 -5.76 -11.59 -21.68
C GLU A 428 -5.48 -11.16 -20.23
N ILE A 429 -6.54 -10.91 -19.44
CA ILE A 429 -6.39 -10.53 -18.03
C ILE A 429 -5.80 -11.71 -17.24
N PHE A 430 -6.35 -12.91 -17.38
CA PHE A 430 -5.84 -14.09 -16.66
C PHE A 430 -4.42 -14.48 -17.07
N ALA A 431 -4.01 -14.22 -18.32
CA ALA A 431 -2.66 -14.39 -18.81
C ALA A 431 -1.61 -13.49 -18.12
N TRP A 432 -2.04 -12.42 -17.43
CA TRP A 432 -1.16 -11.63 -16.57
C TRP A 432 -1.27 -12.01 -15.10
N VAL A 433 -2.46 -12.38 -14.63
CA VAL A 433 -2.73 -12.65 -13.21
C VAL A 433 -2.17 -14.00 -12.77
N LEU A 434 -2.45 -15.08 -13.51
CA LEU A 434 -2.06 -16.44 -13.09
C LEU A 434 -0.55 -16.66 -13.04
N PRO A 435 0.28 -16.15 -13.99
CA PRO A 435 1.72 -16.28 -13.86
C PRO A 435 2.25 -15.63 -12.57
N ALA A 436 1.76 -14.44 -12.23
CA ALA A 436 2.13 -13.76 -10.99
C ALA A 436 1.75 -14.58 -9.75
N LEU A 437 0.55 -15.19 -9.73
CA LEU A 437 0.14 -16.10 -8.66
C LEU A 437 1.01 -17.35 -8.59
N THR A 438 1.40 -17.93 -9.73
CA THR A 438 2.29 -19.09 -9.81
C THR A 438 3.66 -18.78 -9.23
N LEU A 439 4.23 -17.60 -9.51
CA LEU A 439 5.49 -17.16 -8.90
C LEU A 439 5.36 -16.92 -7.39
N GLY A 440 4.23 -16.36 -6.96
CA GLY A 440 3.92 -16.20 -5.54
C GLY A 440 3.85 -17.55 -4.82
N SER A 441 3.13 -18.51 -5.41
CA SER A 441 2.99 -19.89 -4.92
C SER A 441 4.35 -20.58 -4.83
N TYR A 442 5.14 -20.54 -5.91
CA TYR A 442 6.49 -21.11 -5.91
C TYR A 442 7.42 -20.44 -4.89
N GLY A 443 7.33 -19.12 -4.74
CA GLY A 443 8.09 -18.38 -3.72
C GLY A 443 7.72 -18.79 -2.30
N MET A 444 6.43 -19.08 -2.03
CA MET A 444 5.99 -19.62 -0.75
C MET A 444 6.49 -21.05 -0.54
N ASP A 445 6.47 -21.91 -1.56
CA ASP A 445 7.02 -23.27 -1.47
C ASP A 445 8.51 -23.25 -1.15
N VAL A 446 9.29 -22.37 -1.80
CA VAL A 446 10.72 -22.19 -1.52
C VAL A 446 10.93 -21.62 -0.13
N PHE A 447 10.14 -20.65 0.31
CA PHE A 447 10.23 -20.07 1.65
C PHE A 447 9.89 -21.10 2.74
N HIS A 448 8.85 -21.90 2.56
CA HIS A 448 8.47 -22.97 3.49
C HIS A 448 9.54 -24.04 3.54
N GLY A 449 10.01 -24.50 2.37
CA GLY A 449 11.13 -25.41 2.27
C GLY A 449 12.36 -24.86 2.99
N TRP A 450 12.64 -23.57 2.86
CA TRP A 450 13.78 -22.92 3.53
C TRP A 450 13.66 -22.92 5.05
N MET A 451 12.45 -22.67 5.58
CA MET A 451 12.18 -22.64 7.01
C MET A 451 12.21 -24.04 7.65
N GLU A 452 11.82 -25.07 6.90
CA GLU A 452 11.74 -26.46 7.40
C GLU A 452 12.94 -27.33 7.04
N ALA A 453 13.85 -26.85 6.18
CA ALA A 453 15.00 -27.61 5.72
C ALA A 453 15.84 -28.11 6.90
N ARG A 454 15.92 -29.45 7.05
CA ARG A 454 16.91 -30.10 7.94
C ARG A 454 17.95 -30.82 7.12
N TYR A 455 19.17 -30.86 7.64
CA TYR A 455 20.26 -31.59 7.02
C TYR A 455 19.88 -33.06 6.82
N GLY A 456 20.00 -33.54 5.58
CA GLY A 456 19.74 -34.94 5.21
C GLY A 456 18.30 -35.29 4.85
N ASP A 457 17.34 -34.35 4.94
CA ASP A 457 15.93 -34.62 4.63
C ASP A 457 15.62 -34.76 3.13
N SER A 458 16.53 -34.30 2.25
CA SER A 458 16.29 -34.28 0.80
C SER A 458 17.47 -34.81 0.00
N SER A 459 17.18 -35.65 -0.99
CA SER A 459 18.16 -36.05 -2.00
C SER A 459 18.38 -34.93 -3.01
N LEU A 460 19.66 -34.68 -3.33
CA LEU A 460 20.08 -33.75 -4.38
C LEU A 460 19.37 -34.10 -5.70
N PHE A 461 18.71 -33.10 -6.30
CA PHE A 461 17.91 -33.19 -7.53
C PHE A 461 16.72 -34.17 -7.50
N ILE A 462 16.46 -34.86 -6.39
CA ILE A 462 15.41 -35.86 -6.26
C ILE A 462 14.55 -35.48 -5.07
N ASN A 463 13.80 -34.38 -5.19
CA ASN A 463 12.80 -33.97 -4.21
C ASN A 463 11.66 -33.19 -4.90
N GLY A 464 10.52 -33.12 -4.22
CA GLY A 464 9.30 -32.51 -4.76
C GLY A 464 9.44 -31.02 -5.06
N LEU A 465 10.20 -30.28 -4.24
CA LEU A 465 10.40 -28.84 -4.43
C LEU A 465 11.26 -28.53 -5.65
N PHE A 466 12.34 -29.30 -5.87
CA PHE A 466 13.17 -29.20 -7.07
C PHE A 466 12.39 -29.58 -8.33
N ALA A 467 11.63 -30.68 -8.30
CA ALA A 467 10.76 -31.08 -9.41
C ALA A 467 9.72 -29.99 -9.75
N THR A 468 9.14 -29.35 -8.73
CA THR A 468 8.19 -28.25 -8.88
C THR A 468 8.84 -26.99 -9.44
N GLY A 469 10.07 -26.68 -9.01
CA GLY A 469 10.86 -25.58 -9.58
C GLY A 469 11.21 -25.80 -11.04
N ILE A 470 11.59 -27.03 -11.42
CA ILE A 470 11.79 -27.41 -12.83
C ILE A 470 10.50 -27.23 -13.62
N PHE A 471 9.40 -27.83 -13.15
CA PHE A 471 8.12 -27.76 -13.86
C PHE A 471 7.66 -26.31 -14.06
N THR A 472 7.75 -25.49 -13.01
CA THR A 472 7.40 -24.06 -13.06
C THR A 472 8.34 -23.29 -13.99
N GLY A 473 9.64 -23.54 -13.95
CA GLY A 473 10.60 -22.90 -14.87
C GLY A 473 10.34 -23.25 -16.33
N LEU A 474 10.01 -24.51 -16.61
CA LEU A 474 9.67 -25.00 -17.94
C LEU A 474 8.31 -24.47 -18.42
N SER A 475 7.31 -24.32 -17.54
CA SER A 475 6.02 -23.75 -17.93
C SER A 475 6.19 -22.33 -18.47
N TYR A 476 7.03 -21.51 -17.84
CA TYR A 476 7.38 -20.17 -18.32
C TYR A 476 8.07 -20.15 -19.69
N TRP A 477 8.82 -21.21 -20.03
CA TRP A 477 9.39 -21.35 -21.37
C TRP A 477 8.34 -21.79 -22.40
N VAL A 478 7.39 -22.64 -22.02
CA VAL A 478 6.22 -22.96 -22.85
C VAL A 478 5.36 -21.71 -23.06
N ASP A 479 5.18 -20.88 -22.05
CA ASP A 479 4.48 -19.59 -22.15
C ASP A 479 5.20 -18.67 -23.13
N ALA A 480 6.53 -18.55 -23.02
CA ALA A 480 7.35 -17.80 -23.96
C ALA A 480 7.17 -18.30 -25.40
N TRP A 481 6.92 -19.59 -25.60
CA TRP A 481 6.65 -20.20 -26.91
C TRP A 481 5.22 -19.93 -27.40
N LEU A 482 4.20 -20.11 -26.55
CA LEU A 482 2.78 -19.87 -26.87
C LEU A 482 2.47 -18.41 -27.20
N VAL A 483 3.24 -17.48 -26.62
CA VAL A 483 3.06 -16.04 -26.80
C VAL A 483 3.79 -15.51 -28.05
N ARG A 484 4.69 -16.28 -28.68
CA ARG A 484 5.39 -15.92 -29.95
C ARG A 484 4.48 -15.37 -31.06
N PRO A 485 3.30 -15.98 -31.37
CA PRO A 485 2.40 -15.47 -32.41
C PRO A 485 1.61 -14.21 -32.00
N THR A 486 1.79 -13.70 -30.78
CA THR A 486 1.12 -12.49 -30.27
C THR A 486 2.07 -11.29 -30.33
N ARG A 487 1.56 -10.06 -30.09
CA ARG A 487 2.39 -8.84 -30.02
C ARG A 487 3.17 -8.71 -28.70
N ILE A 488 3.06 -9.67 -27.78
CA ILE A 488 3.67 -9.62 -26.44
C ILE A 488 5.12 -10.12 -26.50
N SER A 489 6.02 -9.50 -25.72
CA SER A 489 7.45 -9.84 -25.68
C SER A 489 7.72 -11.21 -25.06
N THR A 490 8.43 -12.07 -25.78
CA THR A 490 8.85 -13.41 -25.32
C THR A 490 10.01 -13.40 -24.33
N LYS A 491 10.76 -12.30 -24.26
CA LYS A 491 11.96 -12.18 -23.42
C LYS A 491 11.63 -12.22 -21.92
N GLY A 492 10.47 -11.71 -21.53
CA GLY A 492 10.03 -11.67 -20.13
C GLY A 492 9.83 -13.07 -19.56
N PRO A 493 8.87 -13.86 -20.08
CA PRO A 493 8.63 -15.23 -19.60
C PRO A 493 9.87 -16.12 -19.68
N PHE A 494 10.68 -15.98 -20.74
CA PHE A 494 11.95 -16.72 -20.85
C PHE A 494 12.91 -16.43 -19.69
N LEU A 495 13.15 -15.14 -19.39
CA LEU A 495 14.04 -14.73 -18.30
C LEU A 495 13.47 -15.17 -16.94
N THR A 496 12.15 -15.08 -16.75
CA THR A 496 11.47 -15.57 -15.54
C THR A 496 11.71 -17.06 -15.33
N GLY A 497 11.57 -17.89 -16.38
CA GLY A 497 11.88 -19.33 -16.31
C GLY A 497 13.32 -19.59 -15.89
N CYS A 498 14.29 -18.83 -16.43
CA CYS A 498 15.70 -18.95 -16.01
C CYS A 498 15.90 -18.62 -14.52
N VAL A 499 15.23 -17.59 -14.01
CA VAL A 499 15.33 -17.20 -12.59
C VAL A 499 14.72 -18.29 -11.69
N VAL A 500 13.55 -18.83 -12.05
CA VAL A 500 12.90 -19.93 -11.30
C VAL A 500 13.80 -21.17 -11.26
N LEU A 501 14.39 -21.57 -12.38
CA LEU A 501 15.32 -22.70 -12.44
C LEU A 501 16.59 -22.47 -11.61
N TYR A 502 17.13 -21.23 -11.62
CA TYR A 502 18.26 -20.86 -10.79
C TYR A 502 17.92 -20.98 -9.30
N ILE A 503 16.76 -20.48 -8.87
CA ILE A 503 16.29 -20.59 -7.49
C ILE A 503 16.11 -22.06 -7.11
N ALA A 504 15.49 -22.86 -7.96
CA ALA A 504 15.31 -24.30 -7.73
C ALA A 504 16.66 -25.00 -7.47
N PHE A 505 17.65 -24.72 -8.32
CA PHE A 505 18.99 -25.30 -8.21
C PHE A 505 19.73 -24.85 -6.94
N VAL A 506 19.71 -23.54 -6.64
CA VAL A 506 20.37 -22.98 -5.46
C VAL A 506 19.75 -23.53 -4.18
N PHE A 507 18.43 -23.64 -4.13
CA PHE A 507 17.72 -24.13 -2.97
C PHE A 507 17.94 -25.63 -2.73
N ASP A 508 17.95 -26.42 -3.80
CA ASP A 508 18.27 -27.86 -3.76
C ASP A 508 19.68 -28.10 -3.19
N PHE A 509 20.65 -27.31 -3.66
CA PHE A 509 22.01 -27.35 -3.15
C PHE A 509 22.11 -26.93 -1.68
N TYR A 510 21.38 -25.87 -1.27
CA TYR A 510 21.30 -25.42 0.13
C TYR A 510 20.83 -26.53 1.06
N SER A 511 19.75 -27.21 0.66
CA SER A 511 19.09 -28.22 1.48
C SER A 511 19.93 -29.50 1.61
N TYR A 512 20.77 -29.79 0.60
CA TYR A 512 21.62 -30.98 0.59
C TYR A 512 22.91 -30.83 1.43
N VAL A 513 23.61 -29.69 1.34
CA VAL A 513 24.96 -29.55 1.91
C VAL A 513 24.98 -29.46 3.44
N ASP A 514 24.04 -28.71 4.03
CA ASP A 514 23.76 -28.49 5.47
C ASP A 514 23.12 -27.10 5.60
N PRO A 515 21.87 -26.95 6.07
CA PRO A 515 21.19 -25.66 6.29
C PRO A 515 21.81 -24.80 7.43
N SER A 516 23.13 -24.70 7.48
CA SER A 516 23.87 -23.85 8.42
C SER A 516 24.17 -22.48 7.82
N ILE A 517 24.54 -21.54 8.70
CA ILE A 517 24.99 -20.19 8.33
C ILE A 517 26.17 -20.21 7.35
N VAL A 518 26.95 -21.30 7.34
CA VAL A 518 28.06 -21.50 6.41
C VAL A 518 27.55 -21.72 4.98
N SER A 519 26.63 -22.67 4.76
CA SER A 519 26.03 -22.92 3.44
C SER A 519 25.23 -21.73 2.94
N PHE A 520 24.51 -21.04 3.83
CA PHE A 520 23.82 -19.79 3.51
C PHE A 520 24.81 -18.74 2.99
N SER A 521 25.94 -18.55 3.68
CA SER A 521 26.99 -17.60 3.28
C SER A 521 27.60 -17.92 1.92
N TYR A 522 27.82 -19.20 1.60
CA TYR A 522 28.34 -19.63 0.30
C TYR A 522 27.36 -19.29 -0.82
N ILE A 523 26.08 -19.58 -0.63
CA ILE A 523 25.03 -19.38 -1.63
C ILE A 523 24.77 -17.90 -1.89
N GLU A 524 24.71 -17.09 -0.84
CA GLU A 524 24.54 -15.65 -0.92
C GLU A 524 25.71 -15.03 -1.71
N THR A 525 26.94 -15.38 -1.35
CA THR A 525 28.15 -14.90 -2.03
C THR A 525 28.21 -15.34 -3.48
N PHE A 526 27.86 -16.61 -3.76
CA PHE A 526 27.76 -17.14 -5.10
C PHE A 526 26.70 -16.39 -5.92
N THR A 527 25.53 -16.12 -5.34
CA THR A 527 24.44 -15.39 -6.01
C THR A 527 24.84 -13.94 -6.29
N VAL A 528 25.50 -13.26 -5.36
CA VAL A 528 26.09 -11.93 -5.58
C VAL A 528 27.09 -11.97 -6.74
N ALA A 529 27.95 -13.00 -6.80
CA ALA A 529 28.90 -13.18 -7.89
C ALA A 529 28.21 -13.44 -9.24
N VAL A 530 27.14 -14.25 -9.28
CA VAL A 530 26.33 -14.51 -10.48
C VAL A 530 25.63 -13.23 -10.95
N LEU A 531 25.03 -12.44 -10.06
CA LEU A 531 24.42 -11.15 -10.39
C LEU A 531 25.45 -10.15 -10.94
N PHE A 532 26.65 -10.12 -10.34
CA PHE A 532 27.76 -9.31 -10.83
C PHE A 532 28.23 -9.77 -12.22
N ALA A 533 28.42 -11.08 -12.42
CA ALA A 533 28.78 -11.65 -13.71
C ALA A 533 27.71 -11.35 -14.77
N ALA A 534 26.42 -11.46 -14.42
CA ALA A 534 25.31 -11.09 -15.30
C ALA A 534 25.39 -9.61 -15.70
N ASN A 535 25.69 -8.69 -14.77
CA ASN A 535 25.89 -7.28 -15.08
C ASN A 535 27.05 -7.08 -16.08
N VAL A 536 28.17 -7.76 -15.88
CA VAL A 536 29.34 -7.68 -16.78
C VAL A 536 29.03 -8.26 -18.17
N LEU A 537 28.41 -9.45 -18.25
CA LEU A 537 28.14 -10.18 -19.49
C LEU A 537 27.03 -9.53 -20.31
N LEU A 538 25.92 -9.13 -19.68
CA LEU A 538 24.82 -8.42 -20.35
C LEU A 538 25.30 -7.09 -20.93
N GLY A 539 26.19 -6.40 -20.20
CA GLY A 539 26.76 -5.11 -20.60
C GLY A 539 27.70 -5.19 -21.80
N LYS A 540 28.36 -6.34 -22.01
CA LYS A 540 29.27 -6.55 -23.14
C LYS A 540 28.60 -7.04 -24.42
N SER A 541 27.51 -7.81 -24.34
CA SER A 541 27.09 -8.63 -25.51
C SER A 541 25.60 -8.64 -25.89
N TYR A 542 24.65 -8.14 -25.06
CA TYR A 542 23.21 -8.35 -25.37
C TYR A 542 22.25 -7.17 -25.10
N LEU A 543 22.46 -6.35 -24.06
CA LEU A 543 21.48 -5.32 -23.66
C LEU A 543 22.19 -3.98 -23.37
N PRO A 544 22.12 -2.98 -24.25
CA PRO A 544 22.77 -1.69 -24.00
C PRO A 544 22.18 -1.01 -22.76
N VAL A 545 23.05 -0.54 -21.85
CA VAL A 545 22.67 0.17 -20.62
C VAL A 545 21.81 1.40 -20.91
N SER A 546 21.97 2.01 -22.10
CA SER A 546 21.17 3.17 -22.52
C SER A 546 19.66 2.90 -22.60
N ARG A 547 19.26 1.66 -22.89
CA ARG A 547 17.84 1.25 -22.96
C ARG A 547 17.37 0.49 -21.72
N ASN A 548 18.29 -0.19 -21.03
CA ASN A 548 17.95 -1.14 -19.96
C ASN A 548 18.52 -0.77 -18.58
N ALA A 549 18.88 0.49 -18.34
CA ALA A 549 19.47 0.96 -17.08
C ALA A 549 18.71 0.49 -15.83
N GLY A 550 17.38 0.41 -15.88
CA GLY A 550 16.56 -0.09 -14.78
C GLY A 550 16.82 -1.56 -14.42
N GLY A 551 17.11 -2.42 -15.41
CA GLY A 551 17.46 -3.83 -15.16
C GLY A 551 18.81 -3.99 -14.47
N TYR A 552 19.81 -3.22 -14.90
CA TYR A 552 21.12 -3.20 -14.24
C TYR A 552 21.03 -2.63 -12.81
N GLY A 553 20.20 -1.59 -12.61
CA GLY A 553 19.90 -1.08 -11.28
C GLY A 553 19.24 -2.13 -10.39
N LEU A 554 18.30 -2.92 -10.93
CA LEU A 554 17.63 -4.00 -10.20
C LEU A 554 18.59 -5.12 -9.79
N LEU A 555 19.50 -5.55 -10.68
CA LEU A 555 20.55 -6.53 -10.34
C LEU A 555 21.41 -6.05 -9.17
N LEU A 556 21.82 -4.78 -9.18
CA LEU A 556 22.59 -4.19 -8.10
C LEU A 556 21.79 -4.11 -6.79
N GLY A 557 20.52 -3.71 -6.87
CA GLY A 557 19.62 -3.67 -5.72
C GLY A 557 19.43 -5.04 -5.07
N LEU A 558 19.29 -6.09 -5.88
CA LEU A 558 19.24 -7.48 -5.39
C LEU A 558 20.53 -7.87 -4.68
N SER A 559 21.71 -7.61 -5.28
CA SER A 559 22.98 -7.91 -4.62
C SER A 559 23.12 -7.22 -3.26
N LEU A 560 22.69 -5.96 -3.13
CA LEU A 560 22.75 -5.25 -1.84
C LEU A 560 21.74 -5.81 -0.82
N SER A 561 20.55 -6.22 -1.27
CA SER A 561 19.54 -6.85 -0.40
C SER A 561 20.04 -8.17 0.18
N LEU A 562 20.62 -9.01 -0.67
CA LEU A 562 21.26 -10.28 -0.30
C LEU A 562 22.36 -10.08 0.74
N PHE A 563 23.26 -9.12 0.50
CA PHE A 563 24.30 -8.75 1.46
C PHE A 563 23.77 -8.21 2.78
N GLY A 564 22.70 -7.40 2.74
CA GLY A 564 22.00 -6.93 3.95
C GLY A 564 21.44 -8.09 4.77
N GLY A 565 20.84 -9.09 4.10
CA GLY A 565 20.39 -10.33 4.74
C GLY A 565 21.55 -11.06 5.42
N MET A 566 22.61 -11.36 4.67
CA MET A 566 23.81 -12.01 5.20
C MET A 566 24.42 -11.29 6.40
N SER A 567 24.50 -9.95 6.36
CA SER A 567 25.01 -9.13 7.46
C SER A 567 24.24 -9.30 8.78
N LEU A 568 22.92 -9.51 8.72
CA LEU A 568 22.09 -9.67 9.92
C LEU A 568 22.39 -10.98 10.64
N TRP A 569 22.66 -12.04 9.90
CA TRP A 569 22.91 -13.38 10.45
C TRP A 569 24.36 -13.56 10.89
N VAL A 570 25.32 -13.15 10.06
CA VAL A 570 26.76 -13.34 10.33
C VAL A 570 27.26 -12.47 11.49
N GLY A 571 26.57 -11.37 11.79
CA GLY A 571 26.96 -10.43 12.85
C GLY A 571 26.93 -11.01 14.27
N TYR A 572 26.28 -12.15 14.50
CA TYR A 572 26.10 -12.75 15.83
C TYR A 572 27.00 -13.97 16.10
N ASP A 573 27.49 -14.65 15.06
CA ASP A 573 28.27 -15.88 15.20
C ASP A 573 29.79 -15.65 15.02
N ASP A 574 30.60 -16.34 15.83
CA ASP A 574 32.08 -16.30 15.79
C ASP A 574 32.69 -17.26 14.74
N LEU A 575 32.03 -17.46 13.60
CA LEU A 575 32.50 -18.34 12.54
C LEU A 575 33.35 -17.60 11.50
N PHE A 576 34.55 -18.11 11.20
CA PHE A 576 35.48 -17.50 10.25
C PHE A 576 34.96 -17.47 8.80
N ILE A 577 34.41 -18.58 8.30
CA ILE A 577 33.99 -18.72 6.90
C ILE A 577 32.88 -17.70 6.52
N PRO A 578 31.79 -17.57 7.29
CA PRO A 578 30.76 -16.56 7.03
C PRO A 578 31.31 -15.13 7.04
N ARG A 579 32.20 -14.78 7.98
CA ARG A 579 32.82 -13.46 8.04
C ARG A 579 33.69 -13.17 6.83
N PHE A 580 34.49 -14.15 6.41
CA PHE A 580 35.30 -14.02 5.20
C PHE A 580 34.43 -13.80 3.96
N LEU A 581 33.38 -14.61 3.79
CA LEU A 581 32.45 -14.52 2.66
C LEU A 581 31.64 -13.21 2.66
N LEU A 582 31.33 -12.65 3.83
CA LEU A 582 30.70 -11.34 3.97
C LEU A 582 31.60 -10.25 3.34
N TRP A 583 32.89 -10.24 3.67
CA TRP A 583 33.84 -9.27 3.11
C TRP A 583 34.06 -9.48 1.60
N VAL A 584 34.08 -10.73 1.12
CA VAL A 584 34.10 -11.04 -0.33
C VAL A 584 32.86 -10.48 -1.02
N SER A 585 31.67 -10.67 -0.45
CA SER A 585 30.41 -10.13 -0.98
C SER A 585 30.41 -8.61 -1.02
N LEU A 586 30.91 -7.94 0.02
CA LEU A 586 31.06 -6.48 0.05
C LEU A 586 31.97 -5.99 -1.08
N LEU A 587 33.10 -6.67 -1.33
CA LEU A 587 34.00 -6.36 -2.44
C LEU A 587 33.35 -6.57 -3.80
N LEU A 588 32.61 -7.67 -3.98
CA LEU A 588 31.86 -7.95 -5.21
C LEU A 588 30.81 -6.87 -5.50
N ILE A 589 30.09 -6.40 -4.47
CA ILE A 589 29.11 -5.33 -4.61
C ILE A 589 29.78 -4.00 -4.93
N GLY A 590 30.92 -3.69 -4.30
CA GLY A 590 31.74 -2.55 -4.68
C GLY A 590 32.15 -2.58 -6.16
N GLY A 591 32.58 -3.75 -6.64
CA GLY A 591 32.85 -4.00 -8.06
C GLY A 591 31.60 -3.84 -8.94
N HIS A 592 30.45 -4.32 -8.47
CA HIS A 592 29.16 -4.22 -9.16
C HIS A 592 28.72 -2.75 -9.33
N ILE A 593 28.82 -1.94 -8.27
CA ILE A 593 28.58 -0.49 -8.30
C ILE A 593 29.54 0.18 -9.30
N PHE A 594 30.83 -0.16 -9.25
CA PHE A 594 31.83 0.42 -10.13
C PHE A 594 31.57 0.11 -11.61
N VAL A 595 31.27 -1.16 -11.96
CA VAL A 595 30.97 -1.57 -13.34
C VAL A 595 29.69 -0.90 -13.84
N LEU A 596 28.63 -0.86 -13.02
CA LEU A 596 27.40 -0.17 -13.38
C LEU A 596 27.65 1.32 -13.63
N GLY A 597 28.36 1.99 -12.72
CA GLY A 597 28.75 3.39 -12.86
C GLY A 597 29.54 3.62 -14.15
N ARG A 598 30.54 2.78 -14.42
CA ARG A 598 31.37 2.86 -15.63
C ARG A 598 30.55 2.72 -16.91
N TYR A 599 29.67 1.73 -17.01
CA TYR A 599 28.84 1.54 -18.20
C TYR A 599 27.79 2.63 -18.35
N TYR A 600 27.17 3.07 -17.25
CA TYR A 600 26.14 4.10 -17.27
C TYR A 600 26.70 5.47 -17.66
N TYR A 601 27.80 5.90 -17.04
CA TYR A 601 28.42 7.20 -17.32
C TYR A 601 29.29 7.21 -18.59
N LYS A 602 29.59 6.05 -19.18
CA LYS A 602 30.09 5.98 -20.56
C LYS A 602 28.97 6.27 -21.58
N ALA A 603 27.71 5.94 -21.26
CA ALA A 603 26.57 6.16 -22.13
C ALA A 603 25.89 7.53 -21.93
N PHE A 604 26.02 8.13 -20.75
CA PHE A 604 25.32 9.37 -20.37
C PHE A 604 26.21 10.33 -19.56
N ASP A 605 26.12 11.64 -19.80
CA ASP A 605 26.85 12.64 -18.99
C ASP A 605 26.20 12.77 -17.60
N ALA A 606 27.01 12.65 -16.55
CA ALA A 606 26.59 12.77 -15.15
C ALA A 606 25.96 14.13 -14.80
N ARG A 607 26.19 15.17 -15.60
CA ARG A 607 25.60 16.51 -15.40
C ARG A 607 24.19 16.66 -15.97
N GLU A 608 23.74 15.71 -16.78
CA GLU A 608 22.42 15.79 -17.40
C GLU A 608 21.29 15.49 -16.41
N LYS A 609 20.16 16.19 -16.56
CA LYS A 609 19.00 15.99 -15.67
C LYS A 609 18.42 14.56 -15.72
N ARG A 610 18.63 13.82 -16.81
CA ARG A 610 18.15 12.44 -16.97
C ARG A 610 18.95 11.43 -16.13
N THR A 611 20.21 11.70 -15.81
CA THR A 611 21.09 10.80 -15.06
C THR A 611 20.93 10.92 -13.55
N HIS A 612 20.38 12.05 -13.09
CA HIS A 612 20.14 12.35 -11.67
C HIS A 612 19.48 11.21 -10.88
N GLY A 613 18.54 10.48 -11.51
CA GLY A 613 17.85 9.37 -10.85
C GLY A 613 18.76 8.17 -10.56
N MET A 614 19.57 7.77 -11.54
CA MET A 614 20.54 6.69 -11.36
C MET A 614 21.71 7.12 -10.47
N THR A 615 22.15 8.38 -10.57
CA THR A 615 23.16 8.95 -9.67
C THR A 615 22.69 8.91 -8.22
N LEU A 616 21.45 9.31 -7.95
CA LEU A 616 20.84 9.20 -6.62
C LEU A 616 20.82 7.76 -6.13
N TYR A 617 20.39 6.83 -6.99
CA TYR A 617 20.33 5.41 -6.67
C TYR A 617 21.71 4.85 -6.28
N ILE A 618 22.74 5.10 -7.08
CA ILE A 618 24.12 4.67 -6.80
C ILE A 618 24.63 5.29 -5.49
N CYS A 619 24.40 6.59 -5.26
CA CYS A 619 24.83 7.26 -4.04
C CYS A 619 24.15 6.68 -2.79
N LEU A 620 22.83 6.45 -2.84
CA LEU A 620 22.08 5.86 -1.73
C LEU A 620 22.56 4.44 -1.42
N LEU A 621 22.70 3.59 -2.43
CA LEU A 621 23.18 2.22 -2.24
C LEU A 621 24.62 2.19 -1.69
N SER A 622 25.47 3.10 -2.15
CA SER A 622 26.84 3.22 -1.62
C SER A 622 26.85 3.67 -0.15
N THR A 623 25.96 4.58 0.24
CA THR A 623 25.80 4.99 1.65
C THR A 623 25.31 3.83 2.51
N ILE A 624 24.33 3.07 2.03
CA ILE A 624 23.81 1.88 2.73
C ILE A 624 24.91 0.84 2.88
N LEU A 625 25.65 0.53 1.80
CA LEU A 625 26.76 -0.42 1.82
C LEU A 625 27.82 -0.02 2.85
N LEU A 626 28.17 1.28 2.92
CA LEU A 626 29.11 1.78 3.92
C LEU A 626 28.56 1.62 5.34
N ALA A 627 27.32 2.04 5.59
CA ALA A 627 26.71 1.96 6.92
C ALA A 627 26.60 0.50 7.42
N VAL A 628 26.17 -0.41 6.55
CA VAL A 628 26.10 -1.85 6.85
C VAL A 628 27.50 -2.43 7.05
N GLY A 629 28.47 -2.08 6.21
CA GLY A 629 29.86 -2.49 6.36
C GLY A 629 30.47 -2.04 7.70
N THR A 630 30.23 -0.78 8.11
CA THR A 630 30.67 -0.26 9.42
C THR A 630 29.99 -0.98 10.57
N ASN A 631 28.69 -1.27 10.47
CA ASN A 631 27.95 -2.04 11.48
C ASN A 631 28.57 -3.43 11.68
N ASN A 632 28.87 -4.15 10.59
CA ASN A 632 29.52 -5.47 10.67
C ASN A 632 30.93 -5.37 11.27
N LEU A 633 31.69 -4.34 10.91
CA LEU A 633 33.02 -4.14 11.47
C LEU A 633 32.98 -3.91 12.98
N LEU A 634 32.08 -3.05 13.47
CA LEU A 634 31.93 -2.77 14.90
C LEU A 634 31.49 -4.01 15.68
N ASN A 635 30.56 -4.80 15.12
CA ASN A 635 30.16 -6.07 15.71
C ASN A 635 31.35 -7.05 15.79
N GLN A 636 32.14 -7.18 14.72
CA GLN A 636 33.33 -8.06 14.70
C GLN A 636 34.44 -7.61 15.66
N LEU A 637 34.51 -6.30 15.97
CA LEU A 637 35.43 -5.75 16.96
C LEU A 637 34.91 -5.85 18.40
N GLY A 638 33.69 -6.37 18.61
CA GLY A 638 33.09 -6.55 19.94
C GLY A 638 32.55 -5.26 20.56
N LEU A 639 32.11 -4.29 19.74
CA LEU A 639 31.60 -2.98 20.19
C LEU A 639 30.10 -2.77 19.86
N PRO A 640 29.16 -3.59 20.39
CA PRO A 640 27.74 -3.50 20.04
C PRO A 640 27.01 -2.30 20.66
N ASP A 641 27.46 -1.80 21.82
CA ASP A 641 26.84 -0.63 22.48
C ASP A 641 27.08 0.67 21.71
N GLU A 642 28.13 0.70 20.88
CA GLU A 642 28.52 1.84 20.05
C GLU A 642 27.80 1.88 18.69
N LEU A 643 26.87 0.95 18.41
CA LEU A 643 26.20 0.86 17.10
C LEU A 643 25.42 2.13 16.72
N SER A 644 24.78 2.79 17.70
CA SER A 644 24.06 4.04 17.45
C SER A 644 25.00 5.17 17.02
N ALA A 645 26.18 5.24 17.64
CA ALA A 645 27.22 6.19 17.30
C ALA A 645 27.88 5.84 15.96
N GLY A 646 28.21 4.56 15.74
CA GLY A 646 28.77 4.03 14.50
C GLY A 646 27.89 4.28 13.28
N PHE A 647 26.58 4.18 13.43
CA PHE A 647 25.63 4.53 12.37
C PHE A 647 25.68 6.03 12.02
N SER A 648 25.72 6.91 13.02
CA SER A 648 25.84 8.35 12.80
C SER A 648 27.19 8.74 12.17
N ILE A 649 28.28 8.08 12.57
CA ILE A 649 29.63 8.30 12.03
C ILE A 649 29.71 7.83 10.57
N SER A 650 29.21 6.64 10.25
CA SER A 650 29.22 6.11 8.89
C SER A 650 28.39 6.96 7.92
N LEU A 651 27.22 7.44 8.33
CA LEU A 651 26.41 8.39 7.56
C LEU A 651 27.14 9.73 7.35
N SER A 652 27.80 10.25 8.39
CA SER A 652 28.57 11.49 8.30
C SER A 652 29.76 11.35 7.36
N LEU A 653 30.46 10.22 7.40
CA LEU A 653 31.55 9.89 6.50
C LEU A 653 31.07 9.74 5.05
N ALA A 654 29.96 9.03 4.82
CA ALA A 654 29.33 8.92 3.50
C ALA A 654 28.93 10.30 2.96
N GLY A 655 28.28 11.12 3.79
CA GLY A 655 27.88 12.49 3.45
C GLY A 655 29.09 13.35 3.08
N PHE A 656 30.20 13.24 3.82
CA PHE A 656 31.43 13.96 3.53
C PHE A 656 32.07 13.51 2.19
N MET A 657 32.19 12.20 1.96
CA MET A 657 32.72 11.66 0.70
C MET A 657 31.87 12.08 -0.50
N GLN A 658 30.54 12.04 -0.37
CA GLN A 658 29.61 12.54 -1.39
C GLN A 658 29.78 14.03 -1.64
N MET A 659 29.95 14.83 -0.58
CA MET A 659 30.22 16.27 -0.74
C MET A 659 31.52 16.51 -1.51
N ALA A 660 32.61 15.84 -1.13
CA ALA A 660 33.90 15.95 -1.80
C ALA A 660 33.82 15.58 -3.29
N VAL A 661 33.16 14.46 -3.62
CA VAL A 661 32.94 14.04 -5.02
C VAL A 661 32.04 15.02 -5.77
N GLY A 662 30.96 15.49 -5.13
CA GLY A 662 30.02 16.45 -5.71
C GLY A 662 30.63 17.83 -5.95
N MET A 663 31.65 18.21 -5.19
CA MET A 663 32.46 19.41 -5.43
C MET A 663 33.47 19.18 -6.56
N ARG A 664 34.28 18.10 -6.50
CA ARG A 664 35.31 17.79 -7.51
C ARG A 664 34.75 17.59 -8.92
N LEU A 665 33.59 16.93 -9.03
CA LEU A 665 32.93 16.64 -10.31
C LEU A 665 31.86 17.69 -10.68
N HIS A 666 31.71 18.76 -9.88
CA HIS A 666 30.70 19.81 -10.05
C HIS A 666 29.23 19.31 -10.10
N LEU A 667 28.94 18.13 -9.56
CA LEU A 667 27.60 17.52 -9.58
C LEU A 667 26.69 18.05 -8.47
N LYS A 668 25.72 18.92 -8.83
CA LYS A 668 24.76 19.49 -7.87
C LYS A 668 23.95 18.41 -7.14
N VAL A 669 23.58 17.34 -7.82
CA VAL A 669 22.77 16.25 -7.24
C VAL A 669 23.49 15.56 -6.08
N VAL A 670 24.76 15.23 -6.26
CA VAL A 670 25.56 14.55 -5.21
C VAL A 670 25.72 15.45 -3.98
N ARG A 671 25.90 16.76 -4.16
CA ARG A 671 25.94 17.73 -3.05
C ARG A 671 24.61 17.82 -2.29
N MET A 672 23.48 17.81 -2.98
CA MET A 672 22.15 17.81 -2.34
C MET A 672 21.90 16.53 -1.55
N ILE A 673 22.36 15.37 -2.05
CA ILE A 673 22.24 14.09 -1.34
C ILE A 673 23.03 14.14 -0.03
N SER A 674 24.29 14.60 -0.09
CA SER A 674 25.12 14.80 1.09
C SER A 674 24.45 15.66 2.17
N LEU A 675 23.86 16.81 1.78
CA LEU A 675 23.13 17.68 2.70
C LEU A 675 21.91 16.98 3.33
N ALA A 676 21.19 16.17 2.55
CA ALA A 676 20.08 15.38 3.08
C ALA A 676 20.58 14.33 4.09
N THR A 677 21.69 13.64 3.79
CA THR A 677 22.32 12.68 4.72
C THR A 677 22.72 13.34 6.03
N PHE A 678 23.33 14.52 6.02
CA PHE A 678 23.64 15.28 7.24
C PHE A 678 22.38 15.71 8.01
N SER A 679 21.31 16.09 7.31
CA SER A 679 20.05 16.49 7.94
C SER A 679 19.40 15.33 8.73
N ILE A 680 19.50 14.10 8.22
CA ILE A 680 19.00 12.89 8.91
C ILE A 680 19.73 12.67 10.23
N VAL A 681 21.06 12.83 10.24
CA VAL A 681 21.87 12.70 11.47
C VAL A 681 21.45 13.72 12.52
N LEU A 682 21.19 14.96 12.09
CA LEU A 682 20.78 16.04 12.99
C LEU A 682 19.35 15.85 13.54
N LEU A 683 18.42 15.37 12.72
CA LEU A 683 17.05 15.09 13.16
C LEU A 683 17.00 13.96 14.20
N LYS A 684 17.80 12.90 14.01
CA LYS A 684 17.91 11.78 14.96
C LYS A 684 18.31 12.28 16.35
N LEU A 685 19.26 13.20 16.42
CA LEU A 685 19.74 13.80 17.66
C LEU A 685 18.60 14.52 18.40
N VAL A 686 17.82 15.35 17.71
CA VAL A 686 16.75 16.14 18.34
C VAL A 686 15.58 15.28 18.84
N MET A 687 15.14 14.28 18.06
CA MET A 687 13.94 13.51 18.38
C MET A 687 14.15 12.47 19.49
N VAL A 688 15.30 11.82 19.54
CA VAL A 688 15.58 10.76 20.51
C VAL A 688 15.91 11.36 21.87
N ASP A 689 16.67 12.46 21.91
CA ASP A 689 17.17 13.02 23.17
C ASP A 689 16.10 13.84 23.93
N LEU A 690 15.13 14.46 23.24
CA LEU A 690 14.06 15.25 23.87
C LEU A 690 12.92 14.42 24.49
N TRP A 691 12.74 13.16 24.08
CA TRP A 691 11.60 12.34 24.52
C TRP A 691 11.77 11.76 25.92
N LEU A 692 13.01 11.70 26.43
CA LEU A 692 13.39 11.09 27.70
C LEU A 692 13.04 11.92 28.95
N LEU A 693 12.37 13.08 28.80
CA LEU A 693 12.02 13.96 29.92
C LEU A 693 10.80 13.45 30.76
N PRO A 694 10.71 13.75 32.08
CA PRO A 694 9.54 13.45 32.92
C PRO A 694 8.25 14.20 32.51
N THR A 695 7.05 13.68 32.81
CA THR A 695 5.74 14.20 32.34
C THR A 695 5.48 15.67 32.68
N ILE A 696 5.77 16.10 33.91
CA ILE A 696 5.65 17.52 34.30
C ILE A 696 6.66 18.37 33.50
N GLY A 697 7.88 17.85 33.31
CA GLY A 697 8.88 18.47 32.44
C GLY A 697 8.37 18.63 31.02
N LYS A 698 7.66 17.64 30.46
CA LYS A 698 7.02 17.74 29.15
C LYS A 698 5.94 18.84 29.12
N VAL A 699 5.03 18.88 30.10
CA VAL A 699 3.98 19.92 30.14
C VAL A 699 4.59 21.32 30.20
N VAL A 700 5.57 21.51 31.09
CA VAL A 700 6.25 22.80 31.25
C VAL A 700 7.03 23.17 29.98
N VAL A 701 7.81 22.26 29.41
CA VAL A 701 8.57 22.51 28.19
C VAL A 701 7.66 22.81 27.00
N PHE A 702 6.54 22.10 26.83
CA PHE A 702 5.60 22.35 25.74
C PHE A 702 4.87 23.69 25.93
N ILE A 703 4.42 24.02 27.15
CA ILE A 703 3.77 25.32 27.39
C ILE A 703 4.78 26.46 27.18
N ILE A 704 5.98 26.36 27.76
CA ILE A 704 7.03 27.38 27.60
C ILE A 704 7.44 27.51 26.14
N LEU A 705 7.70 26.42 25.42
CA LEU A 705 8.09 26.44 24.01
C LEU A 705 6.96 27.00 23.14
N GLY A 706 5.70 26.61 23.38
CA GLY A 706 4.54 27.14 22.68
C GLY A 706 4.38 28.64 22.89
N VAL A 707 4.50 29.11 24.14
CA VAL A 707 4.47 30.54 24.48
C VAL A 707 5.64 31.28 23.86
N ILE A 708 6.87 30.75 23.92
CA ILE A 708 8.06 31.35 23.30
C ILE A 708 7.85 31.49 21.79
N LEU A 709 7.37 30.46 21.10
CA LEU A 709 7.12 30.51 19.65
C LEU A 709 6.01 31.51 19.28
N LEU A 710 4.96 31.63 20.09
CA LEU A 710 3.92 32.63 19.90
C LEU A 710 4.45 34.05 20.13
N ILE A 711 5.26 34.25 21.18
CA ILE A 711 5.94 35.53 21.43
C ILE A 711 6.89 35.86 20.29
N LEU A 712 7.66 34.89 19.80
CA LEU A 712 8.59 35.10 18.69
C LEU A 712 7.84 35.45 17.40
N SER A 713 6.72 34.78 17.13
CA SER A 713 5.86 35.06 15.97
C SER A 713 5.24 36.45 16.08
N PHE A 714 4.77 36.84 17.28
CA PHE A 714 4.25 38.17 17.56
C PHE A 714 5.32 39.26 17.42
N LEU A 715 6.51 39.04 17.96
CA LEU A 715 7.65 39.95 17.84
C LEU A 715 8.05 40.13 16.37
N TYR A 716 8.06 39.05 15.59
CA TYR A 716 8.32 39.10 14.15
C TYR A 716 7.28 39.94 13.41
N GLN A 717 6.00 39.76 13.71
CA GLN A 717 4.92 40.56 13.13
C GLN A 717 5.04 42.04 13.52
N LYS A 718 5.44 42.33 14.76
CA LYS A 718 5.57 43.70 15.29
C LYS A 718 6.82 44.43 14.79
N LEU A 719 7.94 43.73 14.63
CA LEU A 719 9.24 44.28 14.20
C LEU A 719 9.45 44.20 12.69
N LYS A 720 8.50 43.64 11.95
CA LYS A 720 8.54 43.48 10.49
C LYS A 720 8.91 44.76 9.73
N THR A 721 8.41 45.91 10.17
CA THR A 721 8.72 47.20 9.51
C THR A 721 10.17 47.61 9.74
N VAL A 722 10.73 47.34 10.92
CA VAL A 722 12.13 47.67 11.24
C VAL A 722 13.12 46.65 10.67
N LEU A 723 12.72 45.38 10.58
CA LEU A 723 13.56 44.27 10.08
C LEU A 723 13.64 44.18 8.56
N PHE A 724 12.65 44.72 7.83
CA PHE A 724 12.54 44.52 6.38
C PHE A 724 12.31 45.82 5.58
N ASP A 725 12.43 47.01 6.19
CA ASP A 725 12.56 48.25 5.42
C ASP A 725 14.03 48.43 4.99
N ASP A 726 14.31 48.23 3.71
CA ASP A 726 15.60 48.55 3.07
C ASP A 726 15.72 50.06 2.74
N SER A 727 15.17 50.96 3.57
CA SER A 727 15.19 52.42 3.33
C SER A 727 15.85 53.23 4.45
N LEU A 728 16.86 52.66 5.10
CA LEU A 728 17.80 53.37 5.98
C LEU A 728 19.22 53.32 5.41
#